data_AF-A0A9D5G8R9-F1
#
_entry.id   AF-A0A9D5G8R9-F1
#
_cell.length_a   1.000
_cell.length_b   1.000
_cell.length_c   1.000
_cell.angle_alpha   90.00
_cell.angle_beta   90.00
_cell.angle_gamma   90.00
#
_symmetry.space_group_name_H-M   'P 1'
#
loop_
_entity.id
_entity.type
_entity.pdbx_description
1 polymer ?
#
loop_
_entity_poly.entity_id
_entity_poly.type
_entity_poly.pdbx_seq_one_letter_code
_entity_poly.pdbx_strand_id
1 'polypeptide(L)'
;MKHHLPRSAKQDRKRSVGRIQQGVAASLTVLLLAMGESACGGGSNSLTSALPNAASNGGQLRQAMSLPVSYQATVLADAPTGYWRLDAASGSSFADSSGNGHSGTVVGAVTHAVAGALSGDADTAASFTGGSISAPVPSLNSAYSLEAWFKVGSTGEEHFLDMSPQQMFVIRGQVYFGTGGGHYLKSALSTYGDNNYHHVVATYNGSTKQLFVDGVLAASSSDTVGYIKSSSLSIGQFYAGGYSFIGSLDEVAVYSKVLTAAQILNHFSIGHVVTPTPAPTGAPTPAATINPLIAKHVLTADYVVSNGGTTVAPSLLGPSLSWAETTWQDNAGVRSAGIKAMYYTDPNRIGPSDEMRTSDETAYTHTCTGSRIHSTFLNQDLSDPASASMRTTWKNYIAAKSAGVVWDAIFEDDTNNVLFATGTPCGYTSAGWLASSQSEDVAMGSTPVIYNGLQVDGQMGLNSSANVLGGMYEGCYSDSTTYPKIWDVPFWLNMENTEIKMAQQNKLFMCLTRDTTNASSAIDARKYVYASFMLTYSASTSMLWELYGTTSRYHVLPESKLVVANPLIATPSDVSGLKLSSGVYGREYANCYIGGTSVGACATVVNPDRYNSHSYPYGTKYTHTIVLSGGGIIDGGTVATNGSAPATTVPALGSAIVFQ
;
A
#
# COMPACT_ATOMS: atom_id res chain seq x y z
N MET A 1 53.10 -25.73 11.80
CA MET A 1 53.44 -27.16 11.98
C MET A 1 52.45 -27.78 12.96
N LYS A 2 51.78 -28.86 12.52
CA LYS A 2 51.22 -30.03 13.24
C LYS A 2 50.29 -29.86 14.47
N HIS A 3 48.99 -30.10 14.16
CA HIS A 3 48.01 -31.01 14.79
C HIS A 3 48.12 -31.45 16.26
N HIS A 4 46.97 -31.46 16.97
CA HIS A 4 46.30 -32.70 17.44
C HIS A 4 44.84 -32.45 17.90
N LEU A 5 43.93 -33.34 17.47
CA LEU A 5 42.57 -33.59 18.01
C LEU A 5 42.66 -34.54 19.22
N PRO A 6 41.57 -34.73 19.99
CA PRO A 6 40.81 -35.99 19.80
C PRO A 6 39.27 -35.90 19.92
N ARG A 7 38.63 -36.99 19.49
CA ARG A 7 37.19 -37.31 19.41
C ARG A 7 36.68 -38.15 20.61
N SER A 8 35.34 -38.25 20.68
CA SER A 8 34.44 -39.30 21.24
C SER A 8 33.72 -38.91 22.55
N ALA A 9 32.47 -39.30 22.85
CA ALA A 9 31.62 -40.38 22.32
C ALA A 9 30.10 -40.10 22.53
N LYS A 10 29.28 -40.81 21.75
CA LYS A 10 27.81 -40.93 21.84
C LYS A 10 27.36 -41.75 23.05
N GLN A 11 26.14 -41.50 23.56
CA GLN A 11 25.35 -42.55 24.22
C GLN A 11 23.84 -42.36 24.03
N ASP A 12 23.23 -43.38 23.39
CA ASP A 12 21.79 -43.61 23.25
C ASP A 12 21.12 -44.01 24.58
N ARG A 13 19.87 -43.60 24.81
CA ARG A 13 18.87 -44.39 25.56
C ARG A 13 17.46 -44.19 25.01
N LYS A 14 16.92 -45.26 24.40
CA LYS A 14 15.48 -45.53 24.27
C LYS A 14 14.94 -46.12 25.58
N ARG A 15 13.73 -45.74 25.99
CA ARG A 15 12.71 -46.66 26.55
C ARG A 15 11.32 -46.01 26.54
N SER A 16 10.32 -46.88 26.48
CA SER A 16 8.98 -46.70 25.95
C SER A 16 7.87 -46.67 27.01
N VAL A 17 6.79 -45.95 26.69
CA VAL A 17 5.35 -46.26 26.90
C VAL A 17 4.77 -46.29 28.33
N GLY A 18 3.72 -45.47 28.50
CA GLY A 18 2.63 -45.63 29.49
C GLY A 18 1.54 -44.55 29.30
N ARG A 19 0.39 -44.94 28.74
CA ARG A 19 -0.86 -44.13 28.61
C ARG A 19 -1.57 -43.97 29.97
N ILE A 20 -2.37 -42.90 30.14
CA ILE A 20 -3.84 -42.90 30.32
C ILE A 20 -4.39 -41.49 30.65
N GLN A 21 -5.32 -41.02 29.80
CA GLN A 21 -6.57 -40.21 29.98
C GLN A 21 -6.60 -38.92 30.86
N GLN A 22 -7.46 -37.90 30.65
CA GLN A 22 -8.45 -37.46 29.63
C GLN A 22 -8.93 -36.04 29.99
N GLY A 23 -9.44 -35.30 28.99
CA GLY A 23 -10.50 -34.29 29.12
C GLY A 23 -10.03 -32.82 29.14
N VAL A 24 -10.62 -31.86 28.43
CA VAL A 24 -11.78 -31.78 27.51
C VAL A 24 -11.52 -30.59 26.57
N ALA A 25 -11.75 -30.76 25.27
CA ALA A 25 -11.83 -29.67 24.30
C ALA A 25 -13.25 -29.66 23.70
N ALA A 26 -13.90 -28.49 23.70
CA ALA A 26 -15.20 -28.29 23.08
C ALA A 26 -14.99 -27.84 21.62
N SER A 27 -15.56 -28.60 20.68
CA SER A 27 -15.69 -28.24 19.26
C SER A 27 -17.16 -27.96 18.95
N LEU A 28 -17.42 -26.88 18.23
CA LEU A 28 -18.74 -26.59 17.64
C LEU A 28 -18.64 -26.85 16.12
N THR A 29 -19.34 -27.88 15.66
CA THR A 29 -19.41 -28.31 14.25
C THR A 29 -20.64 -27.70 13.57
N VAL A 30 -20.46 -27.08 12.41
CA VAL A 30 -21.55 -26.70 11.50
C VAL A 30 -21.79 -27.83 10.50
N LEU A 31 -23.07 -28.18 10.36
CA LEU A 31 -23.65 -29.31 9.65
C LEU A 31 -23.78 -29.00 8.13
N LEU A 32 -23.18 -29.83 7.27
CA LEU A 32 -23.54 -29.91 5.84
C LEU A 32 -24.45 -31.14 5.64
N LEU A 33 -25.68 -30.93 5.18
CA LEU A 33 -26.58 -32.00 4.75
C LEU A 33 -26.15 -32.54 3.38
N ALA A 34 -25.83 -33.83 3.33
CA ALA A 34 -25.79 -34.64 2.11
C ALA A 34 -27.12 -35.39 1.98
N MET A 35 -27.75 -35.32 0.80
CA MET A 35 -28.94 -36.11 0.47
C MET A 35 -28.47 -37.40 -0.23
N GLY A 36 -28.80 -38.54 0.36
CA GLY A 36 -28.47 -39.88 -0.15
C GLY A 36 -29.51 -40.40 -1.14
N GLU A 37 -29.03 -41.20 -2.10
CA GLU A 37 -29.84 -42.03 -2.97
C GLU A 37 -30.42 -43.24 -2.20
N SER A 38 -31.64 -43.64 -2.55
CA SER A 38 -32.17 -44.98 -2.31
C SER A 38 -33.13 -45.35 -3.44
N ALA A 39 -32.93 -46.53 -4.00
CA ALA A 39 -33.61 -47.06 -5.18
C ALA A 39 -34.94 -47.76 -4.87
N CYS A 40 -35.93 -47.63 -5.77
CA CYS A 40 -36.86 -48.69 -6.19
C CYS A 40 -37.82 -48.24 -7.31
N GLY A 41 -38.08 -49.12 -8.29
CA GLY A 41 -39.36 -49.15 -9.03
C GLY A 41 -39.26 -49.02 -10.55
N GLY A 42 -39.44 -50.14 -11.28
CA GLY A 42 -39.26 -50.23 -12.73
C GLY A 42 -40.37 -49.62 -13.60
N GLY A 43 -40.13 -49.59 -14.91
CA GLY A 43 -41.14 -49.19 -15.90
C GLY A 43 -40.56 -48.82 -17.26
N SER A 44 -40.42 -49.82 -18.12
CA SER A 44 -40.07 -49.82 -19.55
C SER A 44 -40.62 -48.67 -20.42
N ASN A 45 -39.78 -48.11 -21.30
CA ASN A 45 -40.00 -48.18 -22.75
C ASN A 45 -38.76 -47.75 -23.56
N SER A 46 -38.42 -48.62 -24.50
CA SER A 46 -37.29 -48.59 -25.43
C SER A 46 -37.60 -47.85 -26.73
N LEU A 47 -36.65 -47.05 -27.23
CA LEU A 47 -36.47 -46.78 -28.66
C LEU A 47 -34.96 -46.69 -28.99
N THR A 48 -34.44 -47.77 -29.58
CA THR A 48 -33.51 -47.89 -30.75
C THR A 48 -32.67 -46.65 -31.13
N SER A 49 -31.39 -46.71 -31.54
CA SER A 49 -30.43 -47.77 -31.86
C SER A 49 -29.13 -47.09 -32.37
N ALA A 50 -28.01 -47.81 -32.31
CA ALA A 50 -26.71 -47.58 -32.96
C ALA A 50 -25.65 -46.74 -32.20
N LEU A 51 -24.82 -47.43 -31.41
CA LEU A 51 -23.42 -47.07 -31.15
C LEU A 51 -22.53 -47.70 -32.24
N PRO A 52 -21.42 -47.04 -32.59
CA PRO A 52 -20.14 -47.72 -32.71
C PRO A 52 -19.21 -47.28 -31.56
N ASN A 53 -18.57 -48.26 -30.93
CA ASN A 53 -17.47 -48.06 -30.00
C ASN A 53 -16.31 -47.27 -30.65
N ALA A 54 -15.85 -46.21 -30.00
CA ALA A 54 -14.43 -45.85 -29.99
C ALA A 54 -14.08 -44.89 -28.84
N ALA A 55 -13.19 -45.38 -27.97
CA ALA A 55 -12.17 -44.67 -27.21
C ALA A 55 -12.56 -43.54 -26.24
N SER A 56 -12.20 -43.79 -24.98
CA SER A 56 -12.04 -42.85 -23.87
C SER A 56 -11.36 -41.54 -24.27
N ASN A 57 -12.06 -40.42 -24.06
CA ASN A 57 -11.44 -39.14 -23.72
C ASN A 57 -12.21 -38.53 -22.55
N GLY A 58 -11.49 -38.35 -21.44
CA GLY A 58 -11.99 -37.80 -20.20
C GLY A 58 -12.64 -36.43 -20.40
N GLY A 59 -13.69 -36.19 -19.62
CA GLY A 59 -14.48 -34.97 -19.66
C GLY A 59 -13.62 -33.72 -19.59
N GLN A 60 -13.83 -32.83 -20.56
CA GLN A 60 -13.49 -31.44 -20.39
C GLN A 60 -14.35 -30.88 -19.24
N LEU A 61 -13.74 -30.72 -18.07
CA LEU A 61 -14.22 -29.76 -17.09
C LEU A 61 -14.11 -28.39 -17.78
N ARG A 62 -15.28 -27.82 -18.12
CA ARG A 62 -15.37 -26.42 -18.57
C ARG A 62 -14.74 -25.55 -17.49
N GLN A 63 -13.57 -25.03 -17.80
CA GLN A 63 -12.84 -24.04 -17.03
C GLN A 63 -13.77 -22.83 -16.87
N ALA A 64 -14.20 -22.54 -15.64
CA ALA A 64 -14.82 -21.26 -15.34
C ALA A 64 -13.71 -20.21 -15.45
N MET A 65 -13.61 -19.54 -16.60
CA MET A 65 -12.89 -18.26 -16.70
C MET A 65 -13.50 -17.33 -15.65
N SER A 66 -12.71 -16.83 -14.70
CA SER A 66 -13.16 -15.69 -13.90
C SER A 66 -13.27 -14.50 -14.85
N LEU A 67 -14.51 -14.06 -15.10
CA LEU A 67 -14.74 -12.82 -15.84
C LEU A 67 -14.00 -11.67 -15.13
N PRO A 68 -13.49 -10.66 -15.85
CA PRO A 68 -13.03 -9.43 -15.23
C PRO A 68 -14.15 -8.89 -14.32
N VAL A 69 -13.81 -8.55 -13.08
CA VAL A 69 -14.77 -8.00 -12.12
C VAL A 69 -15.29 -6.69 -12.71
N SER A 70 -16.59 -6.60 -12.99
CA SER A 70 -17.18 -5.39 -13.54
C SER A 70 -17.14 -4.26 -12.50
N TYR A 71 -17.18 -3.01 -12.98
CA TYR A 71 -17.30 -1.85 -12.09
C TYR A 71 -18.51 -2.00 -11.16
N GLN A 72 -19.66 -2.40 -11.74
CA GLN A 72 -20.88 -2.70 -11.00
C GLN A 72 -20.67 -3.73 -9.88
N ALA A 73 -20.00 -4.84 -10.16
CA ALA A 73 -19.73 -5.87 -9.17
C ALA A 73 -18.82 -5.34 -8.04
N THR A 74 -17.88 -4.46 -8.36
CA THR A 74 -16.98 -3.83 -7.40
C THR A 74 -17.72 -2.90 -6.46
N VAL A 75 -18.53 -1.98 -7.01
CA VAL A 75 -19.36 -1.07 -6.23
C VAL A 75 -20.30 -1.86 -5.31
N LEU A 76 -20.98 -2.90 -5.85
CA LEU A 76 -21.89 -3.73 -5.06
C LEU A 76 -21.19 -4.51 -3.93
N ALA A 77 -19.94 -4.95 -4.13
CA ALA A 77 -19.16 -5.61 -3.09
C ALA A 77 -18.90 -4.69 -1.89
N ASP A 78 -18.85 -3.38 -2.13
CA ASP A 78 -18.72 -2.36 -1.09
C ASP A 78 -20.06 -1.93 -0.49
N ALA A 79 -21.17 -2.62 -0.78
CA ALA A 79 -22.46 -2.48 -0.14
C ALA A 79 -22.98 -1.01 -0.06
N PRO A 80 -23.25 -0.38 -1.21
CA PRO A 80 -23.80 0.96 -1.27
C PRO A 80 -25.21 0.99 -0.68
N THR A 81 -25.55 2.10 -0.03
CA THR A 81 -26.92 2.40 0.38
C THR A 81 -27.81 2.64 -0.83
N GLY A 82 -27.29 3.28 -1.88
CA GLY A 82 -27.95 3.42 -3.17
C GLY A 82 -26.93 3.57 -4.29
N TYR A 83 -27.27 3.06 -5.47
CA TYR A 83 -26.35 3.02 -6.61
C TYR A 83 -27.11 3.14 -7.93
N TRP A 84 -26.88 4.20 -8.69
CA TRP A 84 -27.51 4.47 -9.98
C TRP A 84 -26.44 4.49 -11.06
N ARG A 85 -26.48 3.47 -11.94
CA ARG A 85 -25.61 3.44 -13.12
C ARG A 85 -25.92 4.56 -14.10
N LEU A 86 -27.19 4.97 -14.19
CA LEU A 86 -27.68 5.98 -15.14
C LEU A 86 -27.73 5.48 -16.60
N ASP A 87 -27.98 4.18 -16.76
CA ASP A 87 -27.93 3.40 -18.00
C ASP A 87 -29.29 3.17 -18.69
N ALA A 88 -30.36 3.75 -18.17
CA ALA A 88 -31.70 3.57 -18.73
C ALA A 88 -31.76 4.18 -20.13
N ALA A 89 -32.21 3.41 -21.13
CA ALA A 89 -32.32 3.87 -22.52
C ALA A 89 -33.33 5.02 -22.73
N SER A 90 -34.37 5.10 -21.89
CA SER A 90 -35.38 6.16 -21.88
C SER A 90 -36.26 6.02 -20.61
N GLY A 91 -37.12 7.00 -20.36
CA GLY A 91 -38.16 6.91 -19.33
C GLY A 91 -38.15 8.10 -18.38
N SER A 92 -38.89 7.97 -17.27
CA SER A 92 -38.96 8.99 -16.21
C SER A 92 -38.24 8.58 -14.93
N SER A 93 -37.43 7.51 -14.97
CA SER A 93 -36.73 6.99 -13.81
C SER A 93 -35.43 6.27 -14.15
N PHE A 94 -34.47 6.29 -13.24
CA PHE A 94 -33.29 5.44 -13.24
C PHE A 94 -33.34 4.44 -12.09
N ALA A 95 -33.00 3.18 -12.38
CA ALA A 95 -33.06 2.11 -11.40
C ALA A 95 -31.95 2.26 -10.34
N ASP A 96 -32.25 1.81 -9.12
CA ASP A 96 -31.25 1.63 -8.07
C ASP A 96 -30.69 0.21 -8.16
N SER A 97 -29.47 0.10 -8.67
CA SER A 97 -28.72 -1.14 -8.88
C SER A 97 -28.19 -1.75 -7.59
N SER A 98 -28.24 -1.03 -6.45
CA SER A 98 -27.86 -1.60 -5.14
C SER A 98 -28.82 -2.69 -4.65
N GLY A 99 -30.04 -2.73 -5.18
CA GLY A 99 -31.11 -3.63 -4.75
C GLY A 99 -31.93 -3.12 -3.57
N ASN A 100 -31.67 -1.91 -3.07
CA ASN A 100 -32.36 -1.34 -1.89
C ASN A 100 -33.66 -0.57 -2.23
N GLY A 101 -33.98 -0.42 -3.52
CA GLY A 101 -35.27 0.13 -3.96
C GLY A 101 -35.35 1.66 -3.97
N HIS A 102 -34.21 2.34 -4.08
CA HIS A 102 -34.12 3.81 -4.10
C HIS A 102 -34.14 4.38 -5.53
N SER A 103 -35.02 3.90 -6.42
CA SER A 103 -35.08 4.37 -7.81
C SER A 103 -35.20 5.89 -7.90
N GLY A 104 -34.42 6.50 -8.79
CA GLY A 104 -34.40 7.94 -9.03
C GLY A 104 -35.48 8.36 -10.01
N THR A 105 -36.17 9.47 -9.75
CA THR A 105 -37.18 10.07 -10.64
C THR A 105 -36.59 11.25 -11.40
N VAL A 106 -36.74 11.26 -12.72
CA VAL A 106 -36.26 12.33 -13.61
C VAL A 106 -37.17 13.56 -13.50
N VAL A 107 -36.56 14.74 -13.36
CA VAL A 107 -37.23 16.04 -13.35
C VAL A 107 -36.57 16.96 -14.37
N GLY A 108 -37.33 17.46 -15.34
CA GLY A 108 -36.81 18.39 -16.35
C GLY A 108 -35.94 17.72 -17.42
N ALA A 109 -34.91 18.42 -17.89
CA ALA A 109 -34.12 18.04 -19.06
C ALA A 109 -32.95 17.09 -18.73
N VAL A 110 -33.22 15.79 -18.80
CA VAL A 110 -32.20 14.72 -18.72
C VAL A 110 -32.26 13.88 -20.00
N THR A 111 -31.11 13.77 -20.66
CA THR A 111 -30.92 12.93 -21.85
C THR A 111 -30.35 11.60 -21.42
N HIS A 112 -31.03 10.53 -21.83
CA HIS A 112 -30.66 9.15 -21.55
C HIS A 112 -29.66 8.61 -22.57
N ALA A 113 -28.99 7.50 -22.23
CA ALA A 113 -28.17 6.72 -23.14
C ALA A 113 -27.06 7.49 -23.85
N VAL A 114 -26.40 8.42 -23.16
CA VAL A 114 -25.17 9.04 -23.68
C VAL A 114 -23.97 8.12 -23.42
N ALA A 115 -22.84 8.36 -24.10
CA ALA A 115 -21.64 7.56 -23.91
C ALA A 115 -21.21 7.53 -22.44
N GLY A 116 -21.07 6.33 -21.88
CA GLY A 116 -20.67 6.07 -20.49
C GLY A 116 -19.25 6.53 -20.16
N ALA A 117 -18.96 6.60 -18.87
CA ALA A 117 -17.67 6.95 -18.29
C ALA A 117 -16.69 5.78 -18.32
N LEU A 118 -17.20 4.55 -18.21
CA LEU A 118 -16.39 3.37 -18.01
C LEU A 118 -15.83 2.83 -19.32
N SER A 119 -14.52 2.64 -19.36
CA SER A 119 -13.85 2.04 -20.51
C SER A 119 -14.12 0.53 -20.58
N GLY A 120 -14.60 0.06 -21.74
CA GLY A 120 -14.87 -1.37 -21.96
C GLY A 120 -16.19 -1.87 -21.35
N ASP A 121 -16.97 -0.99 -20.73
CA ASP A 121 -18.37 -1.26 -20.37
C ASP A 121 -19.28 -0.74 -21.49
N ALA A 122 -20.32 -1.52 -21.82
CA ALA A 122 -21.34 -1.10 -22.78
C ALA A 122 -22.46 -0.26 -22.13
N ASP A 123 -22.38 -0.11 -20.81
CA ASP A 123 -23.25 0.75 -20.02
C ASP A 123 -23.23 2.22 -20.50
N THR A 124 -24.34 2.90 -20.29
CA THR A 124 -24.52 4.28 -20.75
C THR A 124 -24.71 5.22 -19.58
N ALA A 125 -24.44 6.50 -19.82
CA ALA A 125 -24.59 7.55 -18.83
C ALA A 125 -25.83 8.41 -19.11
N ALA A 126 -26.10 9.36 -18.21
CA ALA A 126 -27.09 10.42 -18.41
C ALA A 126 -26.41 11.78 -18.63
N SER A 127 -26.95 12.59 -19.55
CA SER A 127 -26.53 13.98 -19.73
C SER A 127 -27.61 14.95 -19.30
N PHE A 128 -27.19 16.04 -18.66
CA PHE A 128 -28.05 17.04 -18.04
C PHE A 128 -27.87 18.37 -18.77
N THR A 129 -29.00 19.04 -19.05
CA THR A 129 -29.03 20.41 -19.60
C THR A 129 -29.93 21.29 -18.73
N GLY A 130 -29.80 21.16 -17.41
CA GLY A 130 -30.64 21.83 -16.42
C GLY A 130 -31.77 20.99 -15.81
N GLY A 131 -31.83 19.68 -16.11
CA GLY A 131 -32.67 18.71 -15.40
C GLY A 131 -31.99 18.12 -14.16
N SER A 132 -32.68 17.26 -13.45
CA SER A 132 -32.18 16.54 -12.28
C SER A 132 -32.82 15.18 -12.09
N ILE A 133 -32.27 14.37 -11.19
CA ILE A 133 -32.87 13.13 -10.71
C ILE A 133 -33.01 13.23 -9.20
N SER A 134 -34.20 12.92 -8.68
CA SER A 134 -34.47 12.85 -7.24
C SER A 134 -34.59 11.40 -6.80
N ALA A 135 -33.77 10.94 -5.86
CA ALA A 135 -33.80 9.57 -5.36
C ALA A 135 -34.02 9.51 -3.83
N PRO A 136 -34.92 8.63 -3.32
CA PRO A 136 -35.32 8.60 -1.91
C PRO A 136 -34.32 7.79 -1.07
N VAL A 137 -33.13 8.34 -0.80
CA VAL A 137 -32.08 7.70 -0.01
C VAL A 137 -32.27 7.97 1.49
N PRO A 138 -32.13 6.99 2.39
CA PRO A 138 -32.22 7.22 3.83
C PRO A 138 -31.20 8.26 4.31
N SER A 139 -31.52 8.95 5.39
CA SER A 139 -30.56 9.87 6.02
C SER A 139 -29.30 9.11 6.45
N LEU A 140 -28.14 9.58 6.03
CA LEU A 140 -26.86 8.98 6.40
C LEU A 140 -26.49 9.42 7.82
N ASN A 141 -25.77 8.55 8.55
CA ASN A 141 -25.29 8.82 9.90
C ASN A 141 -24.07 9.78 9.87
N SER A 142 -23.28 9.85 10.95
CA SER A 142 -22.08 10.71 11.01
C SER A 142 -20.92 10.24 10.12
N ALA A 143 -21.04 9.10 9.42
CA ALA A 143 -20.01 8.54 8.56
C ALA A 143 -20.59 8.09 7.20
N TYR A 144 -20.08 8.65 6.11
CA TYR A 144 -20.62 8.38 4.77
C TYR A 144 -19.59 8.60 3.65
N SER A 145 -19.92 8.07 2.47
CA SER A 145 -19.22 8.37 1.22
C SER A 145 -20.21 8.67 0.10
N LEU A 146 -19.84 9.59 -0.77
CA LEU A 146 -20.58 9.99 -1.97
C LEU A 146 -19.65 9.80 -3.17
N GLU A 147 -20.10 9.12 -4.21
CA GLU A 147 -19.31 8.73 -5.37
C GLU A 147 -20.05 9.04 -6.68
N ALA A 148 -19.34 9.52 -7.69
CA ALA A 148 -19.85 9.69 -9.05
C ALA A 148 -18.72 9.72 -10.08
N TRP A 149 -19.06 9.45 -11.33
CA TRP A 149 -18.29 9.90 -12.48
C TRP A 149 -18.96 11.12 -13.09
N PHE A 150 -18.19 12.16 -13.38
CA PHE A 150 -18.72 13.39 -13.97
C PHE A 150 -17.88 13.86 -15.13
N LYS A 151 -18.54 14.46 -16.13
CA LYS A 151 -17.90 15.13 -17.26
C LYS A 151 -18.54 16.49 -17.47
N VAL A 152 -17.73 17.53 -17.40
CA VAL A 152 -18.17 18.92 -17.57
C VAL A 152 -17.17 19.69 -18.42
N GLY A 153 -17.66 20.59 -19.28
CA GLY A 153 -16.83 21.51 -20.05
C GLY A 153 -17.07 22.98 -19.73
N SER A 154 -17.91 23.28 -18.73
CA SER A 154 -18.27 24.63 -18.31
C SER A 154 -17.34 25.17 -17.22
N THR A 155 -17.34 26.48 -17.03
CA THR A 155 -16.64 27.16 -15.92
C THR A 155 -17.58 27.62 -14.81
N GLY A 156 -18.89 27.36 -14.96
CA GLY A 156 -19.94 27.71 -14.01
C GLY A 156 -19.91 26.84 -12.75
N GLU A 157 -20.84 27.10 -11.83
CA GLU A 157 -21.05 26.26 -10.63
C GLU A 157 -22.05 25.15 -10.95
N GLU A 158 -21.55 23.92 -11.05
CA GLU A 158 -22.25 22.78 -11.62
C GLU A 158 -22.41 21.70 -10.53
N HIS A 159 -23.59 21.64 -9.91
CA HIS A 159 -23.91 20.72 -8.82
C HIS A 159 -24.32 19.34 -9.35
N PHE A 160 -23.46 18.34 -9.16
CA PHE A 160 -23.73 17.00 -9.69
C PHE A 160 -24.29 16.03 -8.65
N LEU A 161 -23.96 16.17 -7.36
CA LEU A 161 -24.44 15.25 -6.32
C LEU A 161 -24.65 15.95 -4.98
N ASP A 162 -25.91 16.15 -4.61
CA ASP A 162 -26.30 16.96 -3.46
C ASP A 162 -27.31 16.25 -2.54
N MET A 163 -27.13 16.39 -1.23
CA MET A 163 -28.06 15.93 -0.20
C MET A 163 -28.08 16.96 0.92
N SER A 164 -29.18 17.65 1.20
CA SER A 164 -29.14 18.74 2.21
C SER A 164 -28.57 18.29 3.58
N PRO A 165 -27.51 18.95 4.11
CA PRO A 165 -26.85 20.15 3.59
C PRO A 165 -25.58 19.93 2.75
N GLN A 166 -25.19 18.68 2.48
CA GLN A 166 -24.05 18.29 1.66
C GLN A 166 -24.21 18.67 0.18
N GLN A 167 -23.08 19.05 -0.41
CA GLN A 167 -23.01 19.50 -1.79
C GLN A 167 -21.76 18.95 -2.45
N MET A 168 -21.88 18.46 -3.68
CA MET A 168 -20.74 18.17 -4.54
C MET A 168 -20.92 18.85 -5.88
N PHE A 169 -20.00 19.75 -6.18
CA PHE A 169 -20.06 20.58 -7.36
C PHE A 169 -18.67 20.86 -7.89
N VAL A 170 -18.63 21.28 -9.14
CA VAL A 170 -17.43 21.75 -9.81
C VAL A 170 -17.63 23.21 -10.20
N ILE A 171 -16.63 24.05 -9.94
CA ILE A 171 -16.62 25.45 -10.37
C ILE A 171 -15.22 25.83 -10.82
N ARG A 172 -15.12 26.41 -12.03
CA ARG A 172 -13.83 26.76 -12.67
C ARG A 172 -12.83 25.59 -12.66
N GLY A 173 -13.31 24.38 -12.90
CA GLY A 173 -12.52 23.14 -12.94
C GLY A 173 -12.00 22.64 -11.59
N GLN A 174 -12.36 23.27 -10.47
CA GLN A 174 -12.08 22.75 -9.12
C GLN A 174 -13.30 22.01 -8.58
N VAL A 175 -13.08 20.85 -7.95
CA VAL A 175 -14.12 20.05 -7.31
C VAL A 175 -14.28 20.46 -5.86
N TYR A 176 -15.52 20.63 -5.41
CA TYR A 176 -15.88 21.04 -4.07
C TYR A 176 -16.73 19.96 -3.38
N PHE A 177 -16.46 19.78 -2.10
CA PHE A 177 -17.29 19.00 -1.17
C PHE A 177 -17.70 19.88 0.01
N GLY A 178 -19.00 20.14 0.13
CA GLY A 178 -19.61 20.88 1.23
C GLY A 178 -20.30 19.97 2.24
N THR A 179 -20.23 20.33 3.52
CA THR A 179 -20.93 19.67 4.65
C THR A 179 -22.01 20.57 5.28
N GLY A 180 -22.30 21.72 4.66
CA GLY A 180 -23.29 22.71 5.11
C GLY A 180 -22.67 23.94 5.78
N GLY A 181 -23.46 25.00 5.96
CA GLY A 181 -23.05 26.21 6.72
C GLY A 181 -21.84 26.97 6.15
N GLY A 182 -21.51 26.78 4.86
CA GLY A 182 -20.31 27.35 4.24
C GLY A 182 -19.03 26.53 4.42
N HIS A 183 -19.11 25.33 4.99
CA HIS A 183 -17.97 24.45 5.22
C HIS A 183 -17.58 23.69 3.95
N TYR A 184 -16.72 24.30 3.13
CA TYR A 184 -16.25 23.69 1.88
C TYR A 184 -14.84 23.13 1.98
N LEU A 185 -14.65 21.95 1.38
CA LEU A 185 -13.36 21.39 1.00
C LEU A 185 -13.25 21.49 -0.52
N LYS A 186 -12.10 21.88 -1.06
CA LYS A 186 -11.90 22.00 -2.51
C LYS A 186 -10.59 21.35 -2.96
N SER A 187 -10.58 20.81 -4.17
CA SER A 187 -9.37 20.29 -4.81
C SER A 187 -8.33 21.40 -5.01
N ALA A 188 -7.05 21.06 -4.88
CA ALA A 188 -5.96 21.98 -5.20
C ALA A 188 -5.87 22.28 -6.70
N LEU A 189 -6.10 21.27 -7.55
CA LEU A 189 -6.12 21.38 -9.00
C LEU A 189 -7.46 21.96 -9.50
N SER A 190 -7.39 22.66 -10.63
CA SER A 190 -8.51 23.32 -11.33
C SER A 190 -8.72 22.79 -12.76
N THR A 191 -8.30 21.55 -13.03
CA THR A 191 -8.28 20.96 -14.37
C THR A 191 -9.47 20.05 -14.66
N TYR A 192 -10.40 19.87 -13.73
CA TYR A 192 -11.49 18.89 -13.84
C TYR A 192 -12.71 19.38 -14.62
N GLY A 193 -12.55 20.47 -15.38
CA GLY A 193 -13.56 21.02 -16.29
C GLY A 193 -13.11 20.95 -17.73
N ASP A 194 -12.39 19.89 -18.09
CA ASP A 194 -11.72 19.70 -19.38
C ASP A 194 -12.55 18.91 -20.40
N ASN A 195 -13.82 18.65 -20.09
CA ASN A 195 -14.75 17.84 -20.88
C ASN A 195 -14.37 16.34 -20.98
N ASN A 196 -13.57 15.82 -20.03
CA ASN A 196 -13.36 14.39 -19.83
C ASN A 196 -14.13 13.88 -18.61
N TYR A 197 -14.33 12.56 -18.54
CA TYR A 197 -14.88 11.93 -17.35
C TYR A 197 -13.82 11.87 -16.25
N HIS A 198 -14.20 12.30 -15.04
CA HIS A 198 -13.43 12.19 -13.82
C HIS A 198 -14.23 11.41 -12.78
N HIS A 199 -13.54 10.58 -12.01
CA HIS A 199 -14.12 9.89 -10.86
C HIS A 199 -13.96 10.76 -9.63
N VAL A 200 -15.01 10.93 -8.84
CA VAL A 200 -14.96 11.70 -7.60
C VAL A 200 -15.56 10.92 -6.46
N VAL A 201 -14.86 10.91 -5.32
CA VAL A 201 -15.39 10.39 -4.06
C VAL A 201 -15.16 11.38 -2.93
N ALA A 202 -16.23 11.75 -2.23
CA ALA A 202 -16.15 12.51 -0.98
C ALA A 202 -16.43 11.57 0.19
N THR A 203 -15.61 11.61 1.24
CA THR A 203 -15.83 10.86 2.48
C THR A 203 -15.92 11.78 3.68
N TYR A 204 -16.74 11.40 4.65
CA TYR A 204 -16.81 12.06 5.95
C TYR A 204 -16.92 11.00 7.03
N ASN A 205 -16.08 11.06 8.06
CA ASN A 205 -16.05 10.05 9.15
C ASN A 205 -16.62 10.57 10.48
N GLY A 206 -17.19 11.78 10.50
CA GLY A 206 -17.71 12.44 11.70
C GLY A 206 -16.75 13.45 12.33
N SER A 207 -15.47 13.42 11.94
CA SER A 207 -14.45 14.39 12.37
C SER A 207 -13.61 14.97 11.23
N THR A 208 -13.59 14.30 10.09
CA THR A 208 -12.69 14.58 8.97
C THR A 208 -13.46 14.37 7.67
N LYS A 209 -13.39 15.38 6.79
CA LYS A 209 -13.83 15.27 5.40
C LYS A 209 -12.64 15.10 4.47
N GLN A 210 -12.77 14.22 3.50
CA GLN A 210 -11.77 13.99 2.46
C GLN A 210 -12.45 14.06 1.09
N LEU A 211 -11.72 14.56 0.11
CA LEU A 211 -12.13 14.61 -1.28
C LEU A 211 -11.07 13.87 -2.10
N PHE A 212 -11.51 12.89 -2.87
CA PHE A 212 -10.72 12.14 -3.81
C PHE A 212 -11.20 12.45 -5.22
N VAL A 213 -10.26 12.66 -6.14
CA VAL A 213 -10.53 12.79 -7.56
C VAL A 213 -9.58 11.86 -8.30
N ASP A 214 -10.11 11.08 -9.22
CA ASP A 214 -9.38 10.10 -10.02
C ASP A 214 -8.59 9.09 -9.15
N GLY A 215 -9.23 8.59 -8.09
CA GLY A 215 -8.63 7.65 -7.14
C GLY A 215 -7.62 8.25 -6.15
N VAL A 216 -7.29 9.54 -6.25
CA VAL A 216 -6.24 10.21 -5.45
C VAL A 216 -6.83 11.20 -4.46
N LEU A 217 -6.28 11.27 -3.24
CA LEU A 217 -6.69 12.26 -2.24
C LEU A 217 -6.36 13.68 -2.74
N ALA A 218 -7.39 14.43 -3.10
CA ALA A 218 -7.29 15.80 -3.62
C ALA A 218 -7.29 16.85 -2.50
N ALA A 219 -7.98 16.59 -1.39
CA ALA A 219 -8.01 17.47 -0.22
C ALA A 219 -8.48 16.73 1.04
N SER A 220 -8.11 17.25 2.22
CA SER A 220 -8.56 16.75 3.53
C SER A 220 -8.64 17.88 4.54
N SER A 221 -9.62 17.85 5.44
CA SER A 221 -9.75 18.83 6.53
C SER A 221 -10.55 18.24 7.70
N SER A 222 -10.24 18.67 8.92
CA SER A 222 -11.10 18.39 10.07
C SER A 222 -12.40 19.16 9.95
N ASP A 223 -13.50 18.52 10.30
CA ASP A 223 -14.82 19.13 10.32
C ASP A 223 -15.73 18.42 11.33
N THR A 224 -16.43 19.20 12.14
CA THR A 224 -17.34 18.70 13.19
C THR A 224 -18.80 18.95 12.86
N VAL A 225 -19.08 19.54 11.69
CA VAL A 225 -20.43 19.77 11.16
C VAL A 225 -20.67 18.72 10.07
N GLY A 226 -21.64 17.82 10.24
CA GLY A 226 -21.92 16.86 9.16
C GLY A 226 -22.87 15.71 9.43
N TYR A 227 -24.09 15.99 9.90
CA TYR A 227 -25.19 15.02 9.77
C TYR A 227 -26.10 15.39 8.59
N ILE A 228 -26.46 14.41 7.78
CA ILE A 228 -27.38 14.57 6.65
C ILE A 228 -28.81 14.67 7.19
N LYS A 229 -29.46 15.82 7.00
CA LYS A 229 -30.87 16.02 7.41
C LYS A 229 -31.87 15.57 6.34
N SER A 230 -31.42 15.41 5.10
CA SER A 230 -32.26 15.01 3.97
C SER A 230 -32.47 13.50 3.91
N SER A 231 -33.62 13.09 3.39
CA SER A 231 -33.93 11.73 2.94
C SER A 231 -34.05 11.64 1.40
N SER A 232 -33.46 12.61 0.71
CA SER A 232 -33.49 12.68 -0.76
C SER A 232 -32.14 13.14 -1.29
N LEU A 233 -31.65 12.39 -2.28
CA LEU A 233 -30.50 12.70 -3.12
C LEU A 233 -30.97 13.48 -4.33
N SER A 234 -30.31 14.59 -4.61
CA SER A 234 -30.45 15.37 -5.85
C SER A 234 -29.23 15.12 -6.72
N ILE A 235 -29.43 14.48 -7.87
CA ILE A 235 -28.39 14.25 -8.87
C ILE A 235 -28.60 15.28 -9.98
N GLY A 236 -27.56 16.04 -10.30
CA GLY A 236 -27.59 17.06 -11.36
C GLY A 236 -28.19 18.42 -10.95
N GLN A 237 -28.42 18.68 -9.67
CA GLN A 237 -28.91 19.99 -9.20
C GLN A 237 -28.56 20.25 -7.73
N PHE A 238 -28.36 21.54 -7.39
CA PHE A 238 -28.31 21.97 -6.00
C PHE A 238 -29.64 21.67 -5.29
N TYR A 239 -29.59 21.04 -4.11
CA TYR A 239 -30.78 20.57 -3.40
C TYR A 239 -31.83 21.67 -3.09
N ALA A 240 -31.44 22.95 -3.04
CA ALA A 240 -32.37 24.07 -2.81
C ALA A 240 -32.78 24.83 -4.08
N GLY A 241 -32.36 24.36 -5.26
CA GLY A 241 -32.62 25.00 -6.55
C GLY A 241 -31.71 26.20 -6.84
N GLY A 242 -31.75 26.70 -8.08
CA GLY A 242 -30.97 27.87 -8.52
C GLY A 242 -29.63 27.55 -9.19
N TYR A 243 -29.01 26.41 -8.88
CA TYR A 243 -27.84 25.87 -9.59
C TYR A 243 -28.14 24.47 -10.11
N SER A 244 -27.80 24.22 -11.38
CA SER A 244 -28.05 22.95 -12.08
C SER A 244 -26.77 22.45 -12.72
N PHE A 245 -26.70 21.15 -13.00
CA PHE A 245 -25.59 20.54 -13.73
C PHE A 245 -25.82 20.57 -15.24
N ILE A 246 -24.78 20.94 -15.97
CA ILE A 246 -24.68 20.87 -17.43
C ILE A 246 -23.49 19.99 -17.78
N GLY A 247 -23.73 18.71 -18.06
CA GLY A 247 -22.67 17.74 -18.29
C GLY A 247 -23.19 16.32 -18.43
N SER A 248 -22.32 15.33 -18.21
CA SER A 248 -22.70 13.91 -18.11
C SER A 248 -22.35 13.35 -16.74
N LEU A 249 -23.22 12.51 -16.18
CA LEU A 249 -22.99 11.77 -14.95
C LEU A 249 -23.18 10.28 -15.22
N ASP A 250 -22.37 9.49 -14.53
CA ASP A 250 -22.39 8.04 -14.59
C ASP A 250 -22.08 7.47 -13.20
N GLU A 251 -22.51 6.23 -12.95
CA GLU A 251 -22.05 5.43 -11.82
C GLU A 251 -22.14 6.13 -10.45
N VAL A 252 -23.29 6.74 -10.14
CA VAL A 252 -23.53 7.48 -8.89
C VAL A 252 -23.79 6.51 -7.74
N ALA A 253 -23.04 6.60 -6.64
CA ALA A 253 -23.23 5.76 -5.47
C ALA A 253 -23.19 6.53 -4.15
N VAL A 254 -23.95 6.04 -3.17
CA VAL A 254 -24.02 6.59 -1.80
C VAL A 254 -23.78 5.46 -0.81
N TYR A 255 -22.94 5.71 0.19
CA TYR A 255 -22.59 4.72 1.22
C TYR A 255 -22.82 5.30 2.62
N SER A 256 -23.47 4.52 3.49
CA SER A 256 -23.58 4.82 4.94
C SER A 256 -22.32 4.44 5.73
N LYS A 257 -21.15 4.45 5.07
CA LYS A 257 -19.83 4.16 5.62
C LYS A 257 -18.76 4.95 4.86
N VAL A 258 -17.59 5.09 5.48
CA VAL A 258 -16.41 5.67 4.84
C VAL A 258 -15.73 4.59 3.99
N LEU A 259 -15.64 4.84 2.68
CA LEU A 259 -14.77 4.06 1.81
C LEU A 259 -13.32 4.38 2.13
N THR A 260 -12.49 3.35 2.16
CA THR A 260 -11.04 3.49 2.28
C THR A 260 -10.43 4.01 0.99
N ALA A 261 -9.26 4.66 1.07
CA ALA A 261 -8.54 5.11 -0.13
C ALA A 261 -8.26 3.96 -1.12
N ALA A 262 -8.05 2.74 -0.62
CA ALA A 262 -7.86 1.55 -1.45
C ALA A 262 -9.13 1.15 -2.22
N GLN A 263 -10.31 1.22 -1.59
CA GLN A 263 -11.59 0.96 -2.25
C GLN A 263 -11.87 2.01 -3.33
N ILE A 264 -11.65 3.29 -3.01
CA ILE A 264 -11.83 4.41 -3.94
C ILE A 264 -10.90 4.27 -5.16
N LEU A 265 -9.63 3.97 -4.94
CA LEU A 265 -8.67 3.73 -6.01
C LEU A 265 -9.05 2.50 -6.86
N ASN A 266 -9.59 1.46 -6.24
CA ASN A 266 -10.05 0.27 -6.93
C ASN A 266 -11.23 0.57 -7.86
N HIS A 267 -12.23 1.32 -7.38
CA HIS A 267 -13.37 1.77 -8.19
C HIS A 267 -12.88 2.57 -9.41
N PHE A 268 -12.06 3.59 -9.18
CA PHE A 268 -11.43 4.39 -10.25
C PHE A 268 -10.72 3.52 -11.28
N SER A 269 -9.85 2.63 -10.81
CA SER A 269 -8.98 1.83 -11.67
C SER A 269 -9.78 0.88 -12.56
N ILE A 270 -10.83 0.25 -12.02
CA ILE A 270 -11.70 -0.67 -12.77
C ILE A 270 -12.51 0.11 -13.82
N GLY A 271 -12.95 1.33 -13.52
CA GLY A 271 -13.66 2.17 -14.48
C GLY A 271 -12.80 2.74 -15.61
N HIS A 272 -11.48 2.86 -15.39
CA HIS A 272 -10.53 3.36 -16.38
C HIS A 272 -9.74 2.27 -17.15
N VAL A 273 -10.03 0.98 -16.98
CA VAL A 273 -9.30 -0.07 -17.71
C VAL A 273 -9.50 0.10 -19.21
N VAL A 274 -8.45 0.52 -19.91
CA VAL A 274 -8.40 0.50 -21.37
C VAL A 274 -8.27 -0.96 -21.77
N THR A 275 -9.38 -1.60 -22.16
CA THR A 275 -9.32 -2.94 -22.74
C THR A 275 -8.46 -2.85 -24.01
N PRO A 276 -7.32 -3.55 -24.12
CA PRO A 276 -6.58 -3.57 -25.36
C PRO A 276 -7.47 -4.23 -26.41
N THR A 277 -7.97 -3.43 -27.35
CA THR A 277 -8.50 -3.98 -28.60
C THR A 277 -7.34 -4.69 -29.29
N PRO A 278 -7.48 -5.96 -29.72
CA PRO A 278 -6.41 -6.63 -30.46
C PRO A 278 -6.10 -5.80 -31.71
N ALA A 279 -4.92 -5.18 -31.74
CA ALA A 279 -4.51 -4.34 -32.85
C ALA A 279 -4.36 -5.20 -34.12
N PRO A 280 -4.93 -4.80 -35.27
CA PRO A 280 -4.52 -5.36 -36.55
C PRO A 280 -3.05 -5.00 -36.78
N THR A 281 -2.28 -6.00 -37.20
CA THR A 281 -0.85 -5.92 -37.46
C THR A 281 -0.50 -4.80 -38.45
N GLY A 282 0.33 -3.84 -38.01
CA GLY A 282 1.17 -3.03 -38.90
C GLY A 282 0.79 -1.55 -39.04
N ALA A 283 1.00 -0.75 -37.99
CA ALA A 283 1.29 0.69 -38.08
C ALA A 283 1.93 1.18 -36.76
N PRO A 284 2.83 2.18 -36.78
CA PRO A 284 3.40 2.73 -35.55
C PRO A 284 2.30 3.46 -34.77
N THR A 285 2.05 2.98 -33.55
CA THR A 285 1.09 3.55 -32.60
C THR A 285 1.48 5.00 -32.27
N PRO A 286 0.56 5.98 -32.38
CA PRO A 286 0.76 7.29 -31.77
C PRO A 286 0.90 7.11 -30.25
N ALA A 287 1.88 7.77 -29.64
CA ALA A 287 2.12 7.69 -28.20
C ALA A 287 0.83 7.94 -27.41
N ALA A 288 0.41 6.94 -26.63
CA ALA A 288 -0.68 7.07 -25.67
C ALA A 288 -0.36 8.25 -24.76
N THR A 289 -1.29 9.21 -24.67
CA THR A 289 -1.19 10.33 -23.76
C THR A 289 -1.26 9.78 -22.34
N ILE A 290 -0.15 9.87 -21.62
CA ILE A 290 0.04 9.28 -20.29
C ILE A 290 -0.83 10.06 -19.29
N ASN A 291 -1.76 9.37 -18.61
CA ASN A 291 -2.49 9.94 -17.48
C ASN A 291 -1.49 10.24 -16.34
N PRO A 292 -1.33 11.49 -15.88
CA PRO A 292 -0.18 11.89 -15.03
C PRO A 292 -0.20 11.38 -13.56
N LEU A 293 -1.13 10.50 -13.14
CA LEU A 293 -1.34 10.18 -11.71
C LEU A 293 -1.01 8.73 -11.27
N ILE A 294 -0.54 7.84 -12.15
CA ILE A 294 0.04 6.56 -11.71
C ILE A 294 1.48 6.82 -11.21
N ALA A 295 1.78 6.40 -9.98
CA ALA A 295 3.12 6.49 -9.43
C ALA A 295 4.12 5.78 -10.37
N LYS A 296 5.20 6.48 -10.74
CA LYS A 296 6.20 5.95 -11.68
C LYS A 296 7.20 5.01 -11.01
N HIS A 297 7.24 5.01 -9.69
CA HIS A 297 8.06 4.14 -8.86
C HIS A 297 7.41 4.01 -7.47
N VAL A 298 7.80 2.97 -6.74
CA VAL A 298 7.48 2.81 -5.31
C VAL A 298 8.21 3.85 -4.47
N LEU A 299 7.83 4.04 -3.20
CA LEU A 299 8.59 4.96 -2.34
C LEU A 299 10.02 4.43 -2.14
N THR A 300 10.98 5.33 -2.26
CA THR A 300 12.41 5.03 -2.22
C THR A 300 13.14 6.04 -1.33
N ALA A 301 14.15 5.58 -0.62
CA ALA A 301 15.06 6.42 0.15
C ALA A 301 16.54 6.11 -0.17
N ASP A 302 17.39 7.11 -0.01
CA ASP A 302 18.84 6.99 -0.15
C ASP A 302 19.57 8.13 0.58
N TYR A 303 20.88 7.99 0.73
CA TYR A 303 21.77 9.04 1.23
C TYR A 303 22.14 10.01 0.09
N VAL A 304 21.81 11.29 0.26
CA VAL A 304 22.17 12.34 -0.69
C VAL A 304 23.16 13.30 -0.05
N VAL A 305 24.42 13.20 -0.50
CA VAL A 305 25.55 14.08 -0.14
C VAL A 305 25.97 14.00 1.35
N SER A 306 25.44 13.08 2.15
CA SER A 306 26.01 12.68 3.45
C SER A 306 27.10 11.60 3.32
N ASN A 307 27.89 11.36 4.37
CA ASN A 307 28.97 10.37 4.51
C ASN A 307 28.85 9.10 3.62
N GLY A 308 29.38 9.14 2.40
CA GLY A 308 29.42 7.98 1.50
C GLY A 308 28.20 7.82 0.57
N GLY A 309 27.23 8.74 0.62
CA GLY A 309 26.09 8.83 -0.29
C GLY A 309 26.47 9.22 -1.72
N THR A 310 25.46 9.35 -2.59
CA THR A 310 25.70 9.62 -4.01
C THR A 310 26.29 11.02 -4.26
N THR A 311 27.21 11.12 -5.21
CA THR A 311 27.75 12.39 -5.72
C THR A 311 26.96 12.93 -6.92
N VAL A 312 25.84 12.29 -7.25
CA VAL A 312 25.00 12.66 -8.38
C VAL A 312 24.12 13.86 -8.01
N ALA A 313 23.94 14.78 -8.96
CA ALA A 313 23.12 15.96 -8.74
C ALA A 313 21.66 15.57 -8.40
N PRO A 314 21.03 16.17 -7.36
CA PRO A 314 19.67 15.82 -6.94
C PRO A 314 18.62 15.86 -8.05
N SER A 315 18.79 16.74 -9.05
CA SER A 315 17.88 16.84 -10.21
C SER A 315 17.81 15.56 -11.06
N LEU A 316 18.85 14.72 -11.04
CA LEU A 316 18.86 13.43 -11.71
C LEU A 316 18.23 12.31 -10.87
N LEU A 317 18.12 12.52 -9.55
CA LEU A 317 17.59 11.54 -8.60
C LEU A 317 16.07 11.65 -8.47
N GLY A 318 15.54 12.87 -8.49
CA GLY A 318 14.11 13.19 -8.28
C GLY A 318 13.09 12.31 -9.02
N PRO A 319 13.32 11.88 -10.28
CA PRO A 319 12.40 10.96 -10.97
C PRO A 319 12.29 9.55 -10.37
N SER A 320 13.13 9.19 -9.41
CA SER A 320 13.21 7.85 -8.83
C SER A 320 13.48 7.82 -7.32
N LEU A 321 13.74 8.97 -6.69
CA LEU A 321 14.00 9.11 -5.25
C LEU A 321 12.84 9.85 -4.57
N SER A 322 12.26 9.25 -3.53
CA SER A 322 11.13 9.86 -2.81
C SER A 322 11.58 10.65 -1.58
N TRP A 323 12.53 10.07 -0.84
CA TRP A 323 13.09 10.62 0.38
C TRP A 323 14.61 10.58 0.32
N ALA A 324 15.26 11.54 0.95
CA ALA A 324 16.71 11.56 1.08
C ALA A 324 17.08 11.97 2.49
N GLU A 325 17.97 11.21 3.10
CA GLU A 325 18.79 11.76 4.18
C GLU A 325 19.81 12.70 3.55
N THR A 326 19.88 13.94 4.05
CA THR A 326 20.74 14.96 3.46
C THR A 326 21.30 15.92 4.49
N THR A 327 22.34 16.65 4.09
CA THR A 327 22.97 17.67 4.92
C THR A 327 22.15 18.95 4.90
N TRP A 328 22.42 19.86 5.84
CA TRP A 328 21.85 21.21 5.81
C TRP A 328 22.14 21.88 4.47
N GLN A 329 23.40 21.82 4.03
CA GLN A 329 23.91 22.52 2.86
C GLN A 329 23.21 22.08 1.57
N ASP A 330 22.91 20.78 1.45
CA ASP A 330 22.36 20.19 0.23
C ASP A 330 20.83 20.12 0.22
N ASN A 331 20.17 20.34 1.38
CA ASN A 331 18.72 20.26 1.55
C ASN A 331 17.95 21.08 0.50
N ALA A 332 18.38 22.32 0.23
CA ALA A 332 17.70 23.17 -0.75
C ALA A 332 17.70 22.53 -2.16
N GLY A 333 18.81 21.91 -2.56
CA GLY A 333 18.95 21.20 -3.83
C GLY A 333 18.06 19.96 -3.88
N VAL A 334 18.08 19.15 -2.83
CA VAL A 334 17.23 17.95 -2.68
C VAL A 334 15.74 18.30 -2.82
N ARG A 335 15.27 19.29 -2.05
CA ARG A 335 13.87 19.70 -2.08
C ARG A 335 13.46 20.31 -3.43
N SER A 336 14.35 21.08 -4.06
CA SER A 336 14.08 21.66 -5.39
C SER A 336 13.90 20.59 -6.48
N ALA A 337 14.45 19.39 -6.27
CA ALA A 337 14.26 18.23 -7.14
C ALA A 337 12.98 17.42 -6.83
N GLY A 338 12.15 17.89 -5.89
CA GLY A 338 10.90 17.21 -5.49
C GLY A 338 11.10 16.07 -4.49
N ILE A 339 12.30 15.93 -3.91
CA ILE A 339 12.64 14.87 -2.97
C ILE A 339 12.38 15.37 -1.55
N LYS A 340 11.76 14.54 -0.71
CA LYS A 340 11.55 14.85 0.71
C LYS A 340 12.86 14.71 1.49
N ALA A 341 13.14 15.66 2.37
CA ALA A 341 14.40 15.72 3.08
C ALA A 341 14.27 15.27 4.54
N MET A 342 15.14 14.36 4.94
CA MET A 342 15.31 13.86 6.31
C MET A 342 16.62 14.37 6.89
N TYR A 343 16.58 14.85 8.13
CA TYR A 343 17.78 15.21 8.87
C TYR A 343 18.15 14.13 9.87
N TYR A 344 19.32 13.51 9.70
CA TYR A 344 19.82 12.48 10.60
C TYR A 344 20.19 13.06 11.97
N THR A 345 19.76 12.36 13.02
CA THR A 345 20.21 12.55 14.40
C THR A 345 20.35 11.24 15.13
N ASP A 346 21.23 11.22 16.13
CA ASP A 346 21.41 10.09 17.03
C ASP A 346 21.45 10.63 18.46
N PRO A 347 20.29 10.85 19.11
CA PRO A 347 20.24 11.35 20.48
C PRO A 347 20.80 10.32 21.49
N ASN A 348 20.92 9.06 21.09
CA ASN A 348 21.30 7.94 21.94
C ASN A 348 22.81 7.78 22.09
N ARG A 349 23.62 8.24 21.12
CA ARG A 349 25.09 8.13 21.17
C ARG A 349 25.77 9.49 21.03
N ILE A 350 26.30 10.01 22.14
CA ILE A 350 26.86 11.36 22.22
C ILE A 350 28.38 11.32 22.44
N GLY A 351 29.11 11.74 21.42
CA GLY A 351 30.55 11.92 21.46
C GLY A 351 31.01 13.12 22.30
N PRO A 352 32.33 13.20 22.59
CA PRO A 352 32.89 14.28 23.39
C PRO A 352 32.82 15.67 22.72
N SER A 353 32.66 15.72 21.40
CA SER A 353 32.58 16.95 20.59
C SER A 353 31.18 17.27 20.06
N ASP A 354 30.19 16.45 20.38
CA ASP A 354 28.85 16.60 19.81
C ASP A 354 28.13 17.80 20.44
N GLU A 355 27.38 18.54 19.63
CA GLU A 355 26.65 19.74 20.07
C GLU A 355 25.56 19.43 21.12
N MET A 356 25.10 18.17 21.16
CA MET A 356 24.16 17.67 22.16
C MET A 356 24.83 17.26 23.48
N ARG A 357 26.16 17.35 23.60
CA ARG A 357 26.87 17.04 24.83
C ARG A 357 26.49 18.02 25.94
N THR A 358 26.06 17.48 27.07
CA THR A 358 25.71 18.24 28.28
C THR A 358 26.55 17.84 29.48
N SER A 359 26.71 18.74 30.44
CA SER A 359 27.31 18.45 31.76
C SER A 359 26.30 17.88 32.77
N ASP A 360 25.01 17.86 32.43
CA ASP A 360 23.98 17.23 33.24
C ASP A 360 24.11 15.71 33.13
N GLU A 361 24.52 15.08 34.24
CA GLU A 361 24.79 13.66 34.23
C GLU A 361 23.55 12.78 34.14
N THR A 362 22.38 13.34 34.43
CA THR A 362 21.10 12.62 34.28
C THR A 362 20.74 12.37 32.80
N ALA A 363 21.47 12.96 31.86
CA ALA A 363 21.27 12.75 30.44
C ALA A 363 21.90 11.45 29.92
N TYR A 364 22.79 10.82 30.70
CA TYR A 364 23.53 9.62 30.30
C TYR A 364 23.12 8.41 31.11
N THR A 365 23.32 7.23 30.52
CA THR A 365 23.05 5.96 31.19
C THR A 365 24.21 5.52 32.08
N HIS A 366 23.87 4.83 33.18
CA HIS A 366 24.83 4.26 34.12
C HIS A 366 24.52 2.81 34.44
N THR A 367 25.56 2.05 34.77
CA THR A 367 25.40 0.75 35.42
C THR A 367 24.84 0.92 36.82
N CYS A 368 24.35 -0.16 37.45
CA CYS A 368 23.89 -0.09 38.85
C CYS A 368 24.99 0.26 39.86
N THR A 369 26.26 0.24 39.46
CA THR A 369 27.39 0.70 40.29
C THR A 369 27.73 2.18 40.06
N GLY A 370 26.98 2.87 39.20
CA GLY A 370 27.13 4.30 38.91
C GLY A 370 28.15 4.65 37.83
N SER A 371 28.71 3.67 37.11
CA SER A 371 29.65 3.94 36.02
C SER A 371 28.89 4.30 34.74
N ARG A 372 29.30 5.37 34.04
CA ARG A 372 28.72 5.74 32.74
C ARG A 372 28.94 4.63 31.72
N ILE A 373 27.94 4.40 30.88
CA ILE A 373 27.99 3.41 29.80
C ILE A 373 28.40 4.10 28.50
N HIS A 374 29.26 3.44 27.74
CA HIS A 374 29.79 3.93 26.48
C HIS A 374 29.50 2.93 25.36
N SER A 375 29.37 3.43 24.13
CA SER A 375 29.38 2.60 22.93
C SER A 375 30.78 2.07 22.65
N THR A 376 30.91 0.76 22.45
CA THR A 376 32.13 0.06 22.03
C THR A 376 32.47 0.28 20.56
N PHE A 377 31.58 0.90 19.77
CA PHE A 377 31.81 1.14 18.35
C PHE A 377 32.62 2.42 18.08
N LEU A 378 32.28 3.53 18.75
CA LEU A 378 32.90 4.85 18.53
C LEU A 378 33.35 5.57 19.81
N ASN A 379 33.33 4.88 20.95
CA ASN A 379 33.67 5.47 22.27
C ASN A 379 32.82 6.73 22.59
N GLN A 380 31.53 6.68 22.24
CA GLN A 380 30.52 7.71 22.55
C GLN A 380 29.81 7.35 23.86
N ASP A 381 29.33 8.36 24.59
CA ASP A 381 28.49 8.14 25.77
C ASP A 381 27.08 7.71 25.35
N LEU A 382 26.52 6.70 26.01
CA LEU A 382 25.14 6.27 25.76
C LEU A 382 24.19 7.15 26.57
N SER A 383 23.34 7.92 25.89
CA SER A 383 22.31 8.76 26.50
C SER A 383 21.16 7.92 27.06
N ASP A 384 20.44 8.46 28.06
CA ASP A 384 19.23 7.86 28.59
C ASP A 384 17.98 8.45 27.92
N PRO A 385 17.23 7.69 27.09
CA PRO A 385 16.02 8.18 26.43
C PRO A 385 14.86 8.46 27.41
N ALA A 386 14.95 7.98 28.65
CA ALA A 386 14.02 8.37 29.73
C ALA A 386 14.34 9.75 30.32
N SER A 387 15.51 10.32 30.01
CA SER A 387 15.95 11.59 30.59
C SER A 387 15.21 12.79 30.00
N ALA A 388 14.57 13.57 30.86
CA ALA A 388 13.99 14.86 30.49
C ALA A 388 15.07 15.85 30.00
N SER A 389 16.29 15.73 30.52
CA SER A 389 17.43 16.56 30.12
C SER A 389 17.87 16.26 28.69
N MET A 390 17.98 14.97 28.34
CA MET A 390 18.33 14.56 26.97
C MET A 390 17.26 14.99 25.97
N ARG A 391 15.97 14.75 26.25
CA ARG A 391 14.86 15.20 25.39
C ARG A 391 14.86 16.70 25.14
N THR A 392 15.13 17.50 26.18
CA THR A 392 15.24 18.95 26.06
C THR A 392 16.43 19.34 25.20
N THR A 393 17.56 18.66 25.38
CA THR A 393 18.80 18.89 24.64
C THR A 393 18.63 18.57 23.16
N TRP A 394 18.05 17.41 22.83
CA TRP A 394 17.76 17.02 21.45
C TRP A 394 16.78 17.98 20.77
N LYS A 395 15.70 18.36 21.46
CA LYS A 395 14.73 19.33 20.94
C LYS A 395 15.37 20.68 20.61
N ASN A 396 16.23 21.19 21.49
CA ASN A 396 16.95 22.45 21.27
C ASN A 396 17.94 22.33 20.10
N TYR A 397 18.63 21.19 20.00
CA TYR A 397 19.53 20.89 18.88
C TYR A 397 18.78 20.90 17.55
N ILE A 398 17.65 20.19 17.45
CA ILE A 398 16.82 20.17 16.23
C ILE A 398 16.29 21.57 15.90
N ALA A 399 15.83 22.33 16.89
CA ALA A 399 15.37 23.70 16.65
C ALA A 399 16.49 24.58 16.06
N ALA A 400 17.73 24.43 16.54
CA ALA A 400 18.88 25.14 15.98
C ALA A 400 19.21 24.68 14.55
N LYS A 401 19.16 23.37 14.26
CA LYS A 401 19.42 22.80 12.92
C LYS A 401 18.30 23.04 11.90
N SER A 402 17.11 23.42 12.39
CA SER A 402 15.97 23.77 11.55
C SER A 402 15.86 25.28 11.28
N ALA A 403 16.76 26.10 11.86
CA ALA A 403 16.72 27.55 11.67
C ALA A 403 17.03 27.93 10.21
N GLY A 404 16.01 28.35 9.46
CA GLY A 404 16.14 28.72 8.05
C GLY A 404 16.18 27.53 7.08
N VAL A 405 15.83 26.33 7.55
CA VAL A 405 15.85 25.08 6.78
C VAL A 405 14.52 24.36 6.97
N VAL A 406 13.99 23.77 5.91
CA VAL A 406 12.75 22.97 5.99
C VAL A 406 13.10 21.49 5.87
N TRP A 407 12.76 20.73 6.89
CA TRP A 407 12.86 19.28 6.94
C TRP A 407 11.46 18.66 6.82
N ASP A 408 11.31 17.58 6.04
CA ASP A 408 10.05 16.83 6.02
C ASP A 408 9.96 15.85 7.19
N ALA A 409 11.12 15.40 7.69
CA ALA A 409 11.23 14.62 8.92
C ALA A 409 12.61 14.79 9.57
N ILE A 410 12.65 14.59 10.89
CA ILE A 410 13.88 14.29 11.62
C ILE A 410 14.00 12.78 11.71
N PHE A 411 15.15 12.26 11.35
CA PHE A 411 15.46 10.85 11.50
C PHE A 411 16.14 10.64 12.87
N GLU A 412 15.52 9.83 13.72
CA GLU A 412 16.06 9.46 15.03
C GLU A 412 16.70 8.07 14.94
N ASP A 413 18.02 7.99 15.12
CA ASP A 413 18.76 6.74 15.07
C ASP A 413 18.80 6.01 16.43
N ASP A 414 19.05 4.70 16.38
CA ASP A 414 19.38 3.86 17.55
C ASP A 414 18.30 3.74 18.65
N THR A 415 17.02 3.82 18.28
CA THR A 415 15.89 3.97 19.22
C THR A 415 15.41 2.67 19.88
N ASN A 416 16.11 1.56 19.69
CA ASN A 416 15.47 0.24 19.78
C ASN A 416 16.13 -0.70 20.80
N ASN A 417 17.44 -0.70 20.97
CA ASN A 417 18.11 -1.58 21.91
C ASN A 417 19.47 -1.01 22.34
N VAL A 418 19.96 -1.44 23.50
CA VAL A 418 21.31 -1.16 23.94
C VAL A 418 22.25 -2.16 23.28
N LEU A 419 22.80 -1.78 22.12
CA LEU A 419 23.77 -2.56 21.37
C LEU A 419 25.17 -1.96 21.51
N PHE A 420 26.19 -2.83 21.38
CA PHE A 420 27.60 -2.42 21.39
C PHE A 420 27.94 -1.51 22.58
N ALA A 421 27.55 -1.89 23.80
CA ALA A 421 27.74 -1.07 24.99
C ALA A 421 28.76 -1.70 25.97
N THR A 422 29.49 -0.87 26.71
CA THR A 422 30.46 -1.31 27.74
C THR A 422 29.81 -1.92 28.99
N GLY A 423 28.49 -1.77 29.12
CA GLY A 423 27.70 -2.29 30.23
C GLY A 423 26.21 -2.24 29.94
N THR A 424 25.41 -2.72 30.89
CA THR A 424 23.94 -2.71 30.83
C THR A 424 23.40 -1.60 31.73
N PRO A 425 22.47 -0.75 31.24
CA PRO A 425 21.85 0.28 32.08
C PRO A 425 21.18 -0.30 33.31
N CYS A 426 21.24 0.41 34.44
CA CYS A 426 20.59 -0.06 35.65
C CYS A 426 19.07 -0.16 35.46
N GLY A 427 18.50 -1.33 35.76
CA GLY A 427 17.06 -1.56 35.56
C GLY A 427 16.64 -1.78 34.10
N TYR A 428 17.60 -2.01 33.18
CA TYR A 428 17.32 -2.24 31.77
C TYR A 428 16.33 -3.39 31.54
N THR A 429 15.31 -3.10 30.73
CA THR A 429 14.50 -4.10 30.02
C THR A 429 14.32 -3.59 28.60
N SER A 430 14.32 -4.48 27.61
CA SER A 430 14.15 -4.08 26.21
C SER A 430 12.83 -3.36 25.95
N ALA A 431 11.73 -3.82 26.56
CA ALA A 431 10.43 -3.16 26.50
C ALA A 431 10.44 -1.76 27.16
N GLY A 432 11.12 -1.60 28.31
CA GLY A 432 11.22 -0.31 28.99
C GLY A 432 12.09 0.69 28.24
N TRP A 433 13.17 0.22 27.61
CA TRP A 433 14.02 1.04 26.75
C TRP A 433 13.26 1.54 25.52
N LEU A 434 12.63 0.61 24.79
CA LEU A 434 11.79 0.94 23.64
C LEU A 434 10.68 1.95 24.00
N ALA A 435 9.97 1.75 25.12
CA ALA A 435 8.95 2.69 25.55
C ALA A 435 9.52 4.09 25.89
N SER A 436 10.75 4.14 26.40
CA SER A 436 11.43 5.40 26.71
C SER A 436 11.85 6.14 25.45
N SER A 437 12.41 5.44 24.45
CA SER A 437 12.75 6.00 23.14
C SER A 437 11.50 6.48 22.39
N GLN A 438 10.41 5.69 22.38
CA GLN A 438 9.13 6.15 21.82
C GLN A 438 8.55 7.38 22.54
N SER A 439 8.87 7.57 23.82
CA SER A 439 8.46 8.77 24.56
C SER A 439 9.35 9.98 24.26
N GLU A 440 10.59 9.75 23.83
CA GLU A 440 11.51 10.78 23.33
C GLU A 440 11.02 11.31 21.97
N ASP A 441 10.70 10.43 21.02
CA ASP A 441 9.96 10.73 19.77
C ASP A 441 8.74 11.64 19.99
N VAL A 442 7.90 11.28 20.97
CA VAL A 442 6.66 12.00 21.30
C VAL A 442 6.96 13.40 21.86
N ALA A 443 8.05 13.55 22.61
CA ALA A 443 8.43 14.82 23.23
C ALA A 443 8.84 15.90 22.20
N MET A 444 9.11 15.50 20.95
CA MET A 444 9.36 16.40 19.82
C MET A 444 8.12 17.20 19.40
N GLY A 445 6.93 16.87 19.90
CA GLY A 445 5.74 17.69 19.75
C GLY A 445 5.23 17.67 18.32
N SER A 446 5.24 18.81 17.61
CA SER A 446 4.77 18.90 16.23
C SER A 446 5.84 18.55 15.18
N THR A 447 7.09 18.35 15.59
CA THR A 447 8.18 18.02 14.68
C THR A 447 7.99 16.60 14.14
N PRO A 448 7.94 16.39 12.81
CA PRO A 448 7.77 15.07 12.25
C PRO A 448 9.01 14.20 12.49
N VAL A 449 8.83 12.97 12.97
CA VAL A 449 9.93 12.03 13.25
C VAL A 449 9.77 10.73 12.49
N ILE A 450 10.88 10.19 11.99
CA ILE A 450 11.01 8.80 11.54
C ILE A 450 12.09 8.16 12.41
N TYR A 451 11.75 7.08 13.12
CA TYR A 451 12.66 6.48 14.11
C TYR A 451 13.26 5.17 13.59
N ASN A 452 14.51 4.90 13.94
CA ASN A 452 15.17 3.63 13.70
C ASN A 452 14.89 2.65 14.85
N GLY A 453 13.74 1.97 14.81
CA GLY A 453 13.41 1.06 15.91
C GLY A 453 12.21 0.15 15.75
N LEU A 454 11.87 -0.23 14.52
CA LEU A 454 10.77 -1.16 14.30
C LEU A 454 11.03 -2.58 14.81
N GLN A 455 12.25 -2.94 15.19
CA GLN A 455 12.58 -4.24 15.77
C GLN A 455 13.38 -4.12 17.07
N VAL A 456 12.85 -4.70 18.16
CA VAL A 456 13.54 -4.82 19.47
C VAL A 456 13.36 -6.22 20.04
N ASP A 457 14.39 -7.07 20.01
CA ASP A 457 14.32 -8.45 20.58
C ASP A 457 13.06 -9.24 20.17
N GLY A 458 12.57 -9.04 18.93
CA GLY A 458 11.35 -9.66 18.41
C GLY A 458 10.04 -8.94 18.74
N GLN A 459 10.09 -7.82 19.45
CA GLN A 459 8.96 -6.89 19.64
C GLN A 459 8.97 -5.80 18.56
N MET A 460 7.78 -5.41 18.10
CA MET A 460 7.61 -4.30 17.17
C MET A 460 7.51 -3.00 17.95
N GLY A 461 8.40 -2.05 17.64
CA GLY A 461 8.42 -0.72 18.23
C GLY A 461 7.42 0.25 17.61
N LEU A 462 6.14 -0.12 17.43
CA LEU A 462 5.16 0.77 16.78
C LEU A 462 4.88 2.03 17.61
N ASN A 463 5.08 3.21 17.03
CA ASN A 463 4.77 4.49 17.66
C ASN A 463 3.56 5.14 16.98
N SER A 464 2.43 5.20 17.69
CA SER A 464 1.16 5.69 17.15
C SER A 464 1.00 7.21 17.18
N SER A 465 1.96 7.94 17.78
CA SER A 465 1.89 9.39 17.93
C SER A 465 1.72 10.09 16.59
N ALA A 466 0.95 11.19 16.56
CA ALA A 466 0.62 11.89 15.33
C ALA A 466 1.86 12.50 14.64
N ASN A 467 2.86 12.92 15.41
CA ASN A 467 4.10 13.50 14.89
C ASN A 467 5.08 12.45 14.35
N VAL A 468 4.90 11.18 14.72
CA VAL A 468 5.77 10.12 14.20
C VAL A 468 5.22 9.66 12.86
N LEU A 469 5.95 9.92 11.78
CA LEU A 469 5.51 9.60 10.42
C LEU A 469 5.68 8.13 10.09
N GLY A 470 6.64 7.46 10.71
CA GLY A 470 6.94 6.07 10.45
C GLY A 470 8.22 5.61 11.15
N GLY A 471 8.68 4.43 10.78
CA GLY A 471 9.88 3.85 11.37
C GLY A 471 10.69 3.06 10.34
N MET A 472 11.97 2.87 10.66
CA MET A 472 12.91 2.07 9.88
C MET A 472 13.04 0.67 10.47
N TYR A 473 13.11 -0.31 9.58
CA TYR A 473 13.45 -1.70 9.88
C TYR A 473 14.80 -2.02 9.23
N GLU A 474 15.83 -2.23 10.03
CA GLU A 474 17.18 -2.53 9.55
C GLU A 474 17.39 -3.99 9.15
N GLY A 475 18.19 -4.20 8.10
CA GLY A 475 18.49 -5.55 7.61
C GLY A 475 17.28 -6.22 7.00
N CYS A 476 16.37 -5.41 6.46
CA CYS A 476 15.24 -5.85 5.66
C CYS A 476 15.71 -6.74 4.51
N TYR A 477 15.14 -7.94 4.39
CA TYR A 477 15.33 -8.91 3.30
C TYR A 477 16.77 -9.40 3.01
N SER A 478 17.82 -8.60 3.18
CA SER A 478 19.23 -8.95 2.94
C SER A 478 20.19 -8.15 3.85
N ASP A 479 21.29 -8.78 4.27
CA ASP A 479 22.34 -8.23 5.12
C ASP A 479 23.71 -8.82 4.72
N SER A 480 24.69 -7.96 4.43
CA SER A 480 26.05 -8.34 3.99
C SER A 480 26.97 -8.84 5.11
N THR A 481 26.54 -8.77 6.38
CA THR A 481 27.36 -9.18 7.53
C THR A 481 27.37 -10.70 7.71
N THR A 482 28.20 -11.41 6.92
CA THR A 482 28.60 -12.83 7.06
C THR A 482 27.50 -13.91 7.19
N TYR A 483 26.21 -13.56 7.25
CA TYR A 483 25.05 -14.45 7.18
C TYR A 483 23.83 -13.61 6.77
N PRO A 484 23.33 -13.71 5.52
CA PRO A 484 22.20 -12.89 5.12
C PRO A 484 20.95 -13.32 5.91
N LYS A 485 20.31 -12.35 6.60
CA LYS A 485 19.14 -12.57 7.48
C LYS A 485 17.89 -13.12 6.78
N ILE A 486 17.92 -13.23 5.45
CA ILE A 486 16.99 -14.04 4.65
C ILE A 486 16.86 -15.50 5.13
N TRP A 487 17.76 -15.98 6.01
CA TRP A 487 17.82 -17.37 6.47
C TRP A 487 17.01 -17.64 7.74
N ASP A 488 16.48 -16.60 8.38
CA ASP A 488 15.63 -16.68 9.57
C ASP A 488 14.17 -16.42 9.19
N VAL A 489 13.42 -17.49 8.93
CA VAL A 489 12.00 -17.41 8.57
C VAL A 489 11.18 -16.63 9.62
N PRO A 490 11.33 -16.87 10.94
CA PRO A 490 10.75 -16.02 11.97
C PRO A 490 11.01 -14.52 11.79
N PHE A 491 12.24 -14.12 11.46
CA PHE A 491 12.59 -12.73 11.20
C PHE A 491 11.85 -12.17 9.98
N TRP A 492 11.87 -12.91 8.86
CA TRP A 492 11.16 -12.53 7.63
C TRP A 492 9.66 -12.36 7.89
N LEU A 493 9.03 -13.31 8.59
CA LEU A 493 7.62 -13.22 8.97
C LEU A 493 7.33 -12.01 9.85
N ASN A 494 8.20 -11.71 10.81
CA ASN A 494 8.02 -10.56 11.70
C ASN A 494 8.09 -9.23 10.92
N MET A 495 9.02 -9.12 9.99
CA MET A 495 9.18 -7.94 9.13
C MET A 495 7.95 -7.75 8.21
N GLU A 496 7.49 -8.78 7.51
CA GLU A 496 6.27 -8.70 6.67
C GLU A 496 5.03 -8.30 7.51
N ASN A 497 4.92 -8.84 8.73
CA ASN A 497 3.86 -8.45 9.66
C ASN A 497 4.00 -7.00 10.18
N THR A 498 5.22 -6.51 10.27
CA THR A 498 5.50 -5.12 10.67
C THR A 498 5.05 -4.17 9.57
N GLU A 499 5.36 -4.48 8.31
CA GLU A 499 4.92 -3.69 7.15
C GLU A 499 3.39 -3.58 7.09
N ILE A 500 2.67 -4.70 7.25
CA ILE A 500 1.19 -4.74 7.32
C ILE A 500 0.67 -3.80 8.42
N LYS A 501 1.26 -3.84 9.62
CA LYS A 501 0.80 -3.04 10.76
C LYS A 501 1.10 -1.55 10.59
N MET A 502 2.24 -1.21 10.02
CA MET A 502 2.57 0.18 9.67
C MET A 502 1.57 0.73 8.66
N ALA A 503 1.23 -0.06 7.63
CA ALA A 503 0.21 0.32 6.65
C ALA A 503 -1.17 0.53 7.30
N GLN A 504 -1.59 -0.36 8.21
CA GLN A 504 -2.85 -0.23 8.97
C GLN A 504 -2.91 1.04 9.84
N GLN A 505 -1.76 1.52 10.31
CA GLN A 505 -1.65 2.76 11.09
C GLN A 505 -1.38 4.00 10.22
N ASN A 506 -1.34 3.84 8.89
CA ASN A 506 -0.97 4.88 7.94
C ASN A 506 0.39 5.54 8.29
N LYS A 507 1.37 4.70 8.63
CA LYS A 507 2.74 5.09 8.98
C LYS A 507 3.72 4.55 7.93
N LEU A 508 4.78 5.31 7.65
CA LEU A 508 5.83 4.86 6.73
C LEU A 508 6.58 3.66 7.31
N PHE A 509 6.60 2.56 6.56
CA PHE A 509 7.50 1.44 6.78
C PHE A 509 8.71 1.63 5.88
N MET A 510 9.84 2.01 6.48
CA MET A 510 11.09 2.21 5.76
C MET A 510 11.99 0.98 5.90
N CYS A 511 12.24 0.32 4.79
CA CYS A 511 12.90 -0.97 4.79
C CYS A 511 14.36 -0.80 4.34
N LEU A 512 15.29 -0.76 5.29
CA LEU A 512 16.72 -0.60 5.00
C LEU A 512 17.37 -1.96 4.78
N THR A 513 17.70 -2.29 3.53
CA THR A 513 18.52 -3.46 3.21
C THR A 513 19.98 -3.18 3.54
N ARG A 514 20.74 -4.18 4.00
CA ARG A 514 22.15 -4.01 4.41
C ARG A 514 23.13 -4.79 3.55
N ASP A 515 22.71 -5.15 2.34
CA ASP A 515 23.53 -5.89 1.39
C ASP A 515 24.31 -4.93 0.49
N THR A 516 25.63 -4.91 0.62
CA THR A 516 26.52 -4.05 -0.19
C THR A 516 27.11 -4.77 -1.39
N THR A 517 26.64 -5.97 -1.72
CA THR A 517 27.09 -6.73 -2.89
C THR A 517 26.87 -5.91 -4.16
N ASN A 518 27.74 -6.04 -5.15
CA ASN A 518 27.57 -5.32 -6.42
C ASN A 518 26.22 -5.70 -7.05
N ALA A 519 25.37 -4.68 -7.30
CA ALA A 519 23.99 -4.84 -7.76
C ALA A 519 23.88 -5.66 -9.06
N SER A 520 24.85 -5.53 -9.96
CA SER A 520 24.88 -6.27 -11.23
C SER A 520 25.15 -7.78 -11.07
N SER A 521 25.75 -8.17 -9.94
CA SER A 521 26.03 -9.57 -9.60
C SER A 521 24.98 -10.19 -8.66
N ALA A 522 24.09 -9.36 -8.10
CA ALA A 522 23.12 -9.75 -7.07
C ALA A 522 21.67 -9.88 -7.60
N ILE A 523 21.49 -10.21 -8.87
CA ILE A 523 20.18 -10.19 -9.55
C ILE A 523 19.13 -11.07 -8.83
N ASP A 524 19.49 -12.28 -8.41
CA ASP A 524 18.53 -13.17 -7.74
C ASP A 524 18.15 -12.68 -6.34
N ALA A 525 19.11 -12.12 -5.60
CA ALA A 525 18.86 -11.54 -4.28
C ALA A 525 17.94 -10.31 -4.39
N ARG A 526 18.21 -9.43 -5.36
CA ARG A 526 17.36 -8.29 -5.70
C ARG A 526 15.93 -8.69 -6.05
N LYS A 527 15.76 -9.72 -6.88
CA LYS A 527 14.43 -10.27 -7.18
C LYS A 527 13.74 -10.77 -5.92
N TYR A 528 14.45 -11.46 -5.03
CA TYR A 528 13.89 -11.92 -3.76
C TYR A 528 13.44 -10.77 -2.86
N VAL A 529 14.28 -9.75 -2.69
CA VAL A 529 13.96 -8.54 -1.91
C VAL A 529 12.69 -7.90 -2.44
N TYR A 530 12.66 -7.61 -3.75
CA TYR A 530 11.52 -6.93 -4.36
C TYR A 530 10.24 -7.77 -4.37
N ALA A 531 10.38 -9.08 -4.62
CA ALA A 531 9.25 -10.02 -4.57
C ALA A 531 8.63 -10.09 -3.17
N SER A 532 9.46 -10.04 -2.13
CA SER A 532 9.00 -10.03 -0.73
C SER A 532 8.33 -8.70 -0.38
N PHE A 533 8.96 -7.57 -0.72
CA PHE A 533 8.33 -6.25 -0.61
C PHE A 533 6.95 -6.18 -1.28
N MET A 534 6.82 -6.76 -2.47
CA MET A 534 5.53 -6.87 -3.18
C MET A 534 4.47 -7.72 -2.45
N LEU A 535 4.79 -8.56 -1.46
CA LEU A 535 3.78 -9.34 -0.75
C LEU A 535 2.92 -8.47 0.15
N THR A 536 3.50 -7.51 0.85
CA THR A 536 2.78 -6.68 1.83
C THR A 536 2.76 -5.19 1.49
N TYR A 537 3.32 -4.83 0.33
CA TYR A 537 3.33 -3.50 -0.26
C TYR A 537 2.01 -2.72 -0.10
N SER A 538 2.18 -1.46 0.31
CA SER A 538 1.17 -0.42 0.33
C SER A 538 1.73 0.85 -0.31
N ALA A 539 1.05 1.38 -1.31
CA ALA A 539 1.54 2.49 -2.12
C ALA A 539 1.84 3.78 -1.34
N SER A 540 1.15 4.02 -0.23
CA SER A 540 1.31 5.23 0.58
C SER A 540 2.31 5.09 1.73
N THR A 541 2.67 3.87 2.11
CA THR A 541 3.40 3.60 3.36
C THR A 541 4.67 2.78 3.19
N SER A 542 4.76 1.93 2.17
CA SER A 542 5.88 1.01 1.99
C SER A 542 7.02 1.67 1.22
N MET A 543 8.21 1.70 1.80
CA MET A 543 9.39 2.36 1.25
C MET A 543 10.61 1.44 1.27
N LEU A 544 11.35 1.39 0.15
CA LEU A 544 12.62 0.69 0.05
C LEU A 544 13.79 1.66 0.20
N TRP A 545 14.75 1.29 1.04
CA TRP A 545 16.07 1.90 1.12
C TRP A 545 17.10 0.79 0.93
N GLU A 546 17.68 0.70 -0.26
CA GLU A 546 18.61 -0.37 -0.60
C GLU A 546 20.06 0.08 -0.47
N LEU A 547 21.00 -0.86 -0.26
CA LEU A 547 22.43 -0.57 -0.17
C LEU A 547 23.31 -1.38 -1.14
N TYR A 548 22.70 -2.06 -2.12
CA TYR A 548 23.44 -2.82 -3.13
C TYR A 548 24.45 -1.94 -3.85
N GLY A 549 25.71 -2.36 -3.92
CA GLY A 549 26.79 -1.54 -4.46
C GLY A 549 26.55 -1.14 -5.92
N THR A 550 26.50 0.17 -6.17
CA THR A 550 26.37 0.78 -7.50
C THR A 550 27.56 1.66 -7.84
N THR A 551 27.76 2.01 -9.12
CA THR A 551 28.91 2.83 -9.54
C THR A 551 28.75 4.28 -9.11
N SER A 552 27.54 4.80 -9.16
CA SER A 552 27.17 6.14 -8.74
C SER A 552 27.02 6.32 -7.22
N ARG A 553 27.02 5.22 -6.45
CA ARG A 553 26.60 5.17 -5.04
C ARG A 553 25.18 5.69 -4.82
N TYR A 554 24.37 5.71 -5.88
CA TYR A 554 22.92 5.87 -5.80
C TYR A 554 22.32 4.47 -5.89
N HIS A 555 21.64 4.05 -4.83
CA HIS A 555 21.27 2.67 -4.56
C HIS A 555 19.84 2.33 -4.99
N VAL A 556 19.09 3.27 -5.58
CA VAL A 556 17.78 2.96 -6.15
C VAL A 556 17.95 2.08 -7.39
N LEU A 557 17.31 0.90 -7.35
CA LEU A 557 17.41 -0.12 -8.38
C LEU A 557 16.23 -0.04 -9.38
N PRO A 558 16.40 -0.50 -10.63
CA PRO A 558 15.38 -0.38 -11.68
C PRO A 558 14.04 -1.06 -11.37
N GLU A 559 14.03 -2.12 -10.56
CA GLU A 559 12.83 -2.83 -10.11
C GLU A 559 11.87 -1.93 -9.33
N SER A 560 12.34 -0.87 -8.67
CA SER A 560 11.49 0.13 -8.00
C SER A 560 10.47 0.81 -8.92
N LYS A 561 10.68 0.76 -10.24
CA LYS A 561 9.70 1.23 -11.24
C LYS A 561 8.47 0.35 -11.35
N LEU A 562 8.51 -0.89 -10.84
CA LEU A 562 7.39 -1.82 -10.83
C LEU A 562 6.42 -1.48 -9.70
N VAL A 563 5.41 -0.67 -10.00
CA VAL A 563 4.34 -0.34 -9.06
C VAL A 563 3.20 -1.34 -9.24
N VAL A 564 2.76 -1.96 -8.15
CA VAL A 564 1.62 -2.88 -8.15
C VAL A 564 0.41 -2.23 -7.50
N ALA A 565 -0.77 -2.52 -8.03
CA ALA A 565 -2.03 -1.97 -7.55
C ALA A 565 -3.14 -3.03 -7.61
N ASN A 566 -4.18 -2.81 -6.81
CA ASN A 566 -5.40 -3.63 -6.77
C ASN A 566 -5.08 -5.12 -6.54
N PRO A 567 -4.59 -5.47 -5.34
CA PRO A 567 -4.34 -6.86 -4.99
C PRO A 567 -5.66 -7.66 -5.10
N LEU A 568 -5.62 -8.85 -5.71
CA LEU A 568 -6.82 -9.68 -5.91
C LEU A 568 -7.42 -10.17 -4.59
N ILE A 569 -6.60 -10.21 -3.55
CA ILE A 569 -7.01 -10.42 -2.17
C ILE A 569 -6.62 -9.20 -1.34
N ALA A 570 -7.51 -8.76 -0.47
CA ALA A 570 -7.22 -7.68 0.48
C ALA A 570 -6.01 -8.04 1.34
N THR A 571 -5.22 -7.02 1.75
CA THR A 571 -4.10 -7.23 2.66
C THR A 571 -4.61 -7.92 3.94
N PRO A 572 -4.09 -9.11 4.30
CA PRO A 572 -4.55 -9.83 5.49
C PRO A 572 -4.10 -9.13 6.78
N SER A 573 -4.59 -9.59 7.93
CA SER A 573 -4.16 -9.11 9.25
C SER A 573 -2.70 -9.40 9.56
N ASP A 574 -2.16 -10.46 8.95
CA ASP A 574 -0.77 -10.90 9.03
C ASP A 574 -0.40 -11.72 7.78
N VAL A 575 0.90 -11.87 7.53
CA VAL A 575 1.46 -12.48 6.31
C VAL A 575 1.02 -13.93 6.11
N SER A 576 0.57 -14.63 7.16
CA SER A 576 0.11 -16.03 7.01
C SER A 576 -1.10 -16.15 6.09
N GLY A 577 -1.91 -15.09 5.95
CA GLY A 577 -3.00 -15.02 4.98
C GLY A 577 -2.56 -15.05 3.50
N LEU A 578 -1.27 -14.84 3.23
CA LEU A 578 -0.67 -14.96 1.89
C LEU A 578 0.02 -16.30 1.65
N LYS A 579 0.02 -17.21 2.64
CA LYS A 579 0.64 -18.53 2.51
C LYS A 579 -0.25 -19.46 1.68
N LEU A 580 0.31 -20.02 0.63
CA LEU A 580 -0.39 -20.90 -0.31
C LEU A 580 -0.20 -22.37 0.07
N SER A 581 -1.07 -23.25 -0.44
CA SER A 581 -1.04 -24.68 -0.17
C SER A 581 0.25 -25.36 -0.65
N SER A 582 0.98 -24.77 -1.59
CA SER A 582 2.29 -25.27 -2.03
C SER A 582 3.41 -24.99 -1.02
N GLY A 583 3.19 -24.18 0.01
CA GLY A 583 4.17 -23.85 1.05
C GLY A 583 4.84 -22.48 0.87
N VAL A 584 4.75 -21.89 -0.33
CA VAL A 584 5.23 -20.53 -0.65
C VAL A 584 4.23 -19.46 -0.19
N TYR A 585 4.70 -18.22 -0.17
CA TYR A 585 3.84 -17.03 -0.05
C TYR A 585 3.60 -16.45 -1.43
N GLY A 586 2.38 -15.98 -1.71
CA GLY A 586 2.07 -15.40 -3.00
C GLY A 586 1.01 -14.33 -2.94
N ARG A 587 1.13 -13.34 -3.82
CA ARG A 587 0.14 -12.28 -3.97
C ARG A 587 -0.04 -11.92 -5.43
N GLU A 588 -1.30 -11.86 -5.85
CA GLU A 588 -1.69 -11.50 -7.21
C GLU A 588 -2.27 -10.08 -7.23
N TYR A 589 -1.99 -9.36 -8.31
CA TYR A 589 -2.41 -7.98 -8.53
C TYR A 589 -3.12 -7.87 -9.88
N ALA A 590 -4.24 -7.15 -9.90
CA ALA A 590 -4.97 -6.91 -11.15
C ALA A 590 -4.18 -5.99 -12.09
N ASN A 591 -3.44 -5.02 -11.53
CA ASN A 591 -2.73 -4.01 -12.30
C ASN A 591 -1.30 -3.82 -11.82
N CYS A 592 -0.36 -3.86 -12.74
CA CYS A 592 1.03 -3.57 -12.49
C CYS A 592 1.56 -2.59 -13.54
N TYR A 593 2.50 -1.75 -13.15
CA TYR A 593 3.00 -0.66 -13.97
C TYR A 593 4.52 -0.61 -13.91
N ILE A 594 5.18 -0.43 -15.04
CA ILE A 594 6.61 -0.12 -15.11
C ILE A 594 6.75 1.35 -15.50
N GLY A 595 7.24 2.20 -14.58
CA GLY A 595 7.46 3.61 -14.89
C GLY A 595 6.16 4.37 -15.20
N GLY A 596 5.03 3.91 -14.65
CA GLY A 596 3.69 4.44 -14.95
C GLY A 596 3.01 3.84 -16.18
N THR A 597 3.67 2.94 -16.91
CA THR A 597 3.07 2.23 -18.07
C THR A 597 2.51 0.89 -17.64
N SER A 598 1.23 0.62 -17.91
CA SER A 598 0.60 -0.65 -17.55
C SER A 598 1.29 -1.83 -18.24
N VAL A 599 1.54 -2.90 -17.47
CA VAL A 599 2.03 -4.20 -17.93
C VAL A 599 1.04 -5.32 -17.63
N GLY A 600 -0.23 -4.97 -17.38
CA GLY A 600 -1.30 -5.92 -17.08
C GLY A 600 -1.22 -6.51 -15.67
N ALA A 601 -1.88 -7.65 -15.49
CA ALA A 601 -1.88 -8.36 -14.23
C ALA A 601 -0.51 -8.99 -13.95
N CYS A 602 -0.10 -8.96 -12.70
CA CYS A 602 1.14 -9.59 -12.25
C CYS A 602 0.95 -10.29 -10.91
N ALA A 603 1.93 -11.08 -10.52
CA ALA A 603 1.97 -11.69 -9.20
C ALA A 603 3.40 -11.77 -8.69
N THR A 604 3.52 -11.91 -7.37
CA THR A 604 4.75 -12.29 -6.70
C THR A 604 4.59 -13.63 -6.00
N VAL A 605 5.68 -14.39 -5.95
CA VAL A 605 5.83 -15.64 -5.21
C VAL A 605 7.16 -15.61 -4.47
N VAL A 606 7.14 -15.94 -3.19
CA VAL A 606 8.35 -16.01 -2.35
C VAL A 606 8.38 -17.34 -1.62
N ASN A 607 9.51 -18.02 -1.70
CA ASN A 607 9.81 -19.18 -0.90
C ASN A 607 10.81 -18.83 0.21
N PRO A 608 10.35 -18.55 1.44
CA PRO A 608 11.26 -18.30 2.56
C PRO A 608 11.84 -19.59 3.14
N ASP A 609 11.44 -20.78 2.69
CA ASP A 609 12.04 -22.04 3.15
C ASP A 609 13.50 -22.12 2.74
N ARG A 610 14.36 -22.38 3.72
CA ARG A 610 15.82 -22.46 3.55
C ARG A 610 16.29 -23.77 2.92
N TYR A 611 15.51 -24.83 3.05
CA TYR A 611 15.95 -26.19 2.73
C TYR A 611 15.20 -26.80 1.57
N ASN A 612 13.92 -26.45 1.41
CA ASN A 612 13.06 -27.11 0.45
C ASN A 612 12.63 -26.16 -0.68
N SER A 613 12.70 -26.70 -1.89
CA SER A 613 12.00 -26.12 -3.04
C SER A 613 10.52 -26.49 -2.95
N HIS A 614 9.66 -25.57 -3.37
CA HIS A 614 8.21 -25.76 -3.36
C HIS A 614 7.65 -25.62 -4.78
N SER A 615 6.45 -26.15 -5.03
CA SER A 615 5.81 -26.03 -6.34
C SER A 615 5.37 -24.60 -6.62
N TYR A 616 5.54 -24.15 -7.86
CA TYR A 616 5.02 -22.86 -8.31
C TYR A 616 3.47 -22.87 -8.30
N PRO A 617 2.80 -21.90 -7.65
CA PRO A 617 1.39 -22.03 -7.30
C PRO A 617 0.41 -21.69 -8.43
N TYR A 618 0.84 -20.93 -9.45
CA TYR A 618 -0.08 -20.33 -10.43
C TYR A 618 -0.14 -21.08 -11.77
N GLY A 619 0.41 -22.30 -11.84
CA GLY A 619 0.37 -23.14 -13.03
C GLY A 619 0.89 -22.40 -14.27
N THR A 620 0.06 -22.27 -15.30
CA THR A 620 0.38 -21.58 -16.56
C THR A 620 -0.30 -20.21 -16.69
N LYS A 621 -0.88 -19.67 -15.60
CA LYS A 621 -1.62 -18.39 -15.62
C LYS A 621 -0.73 -17.21 -16.02
N TYR A 622 0.51 -17.22 -15.55
CA TYR A 622 1.51 -16.20 -15.85
C TYR A 622 2.59 -16.80 -16.74
N THR A 623 2.86 -16.17 -17.87
CA THR A 623 3.70 -16.74 -18.93
C THR A 623 5.09 -16.14 -18.98
N HIS A 624 5.33 -15.03 -18.29
CA HIS A 624 6.60 -14.30 -18.29
C HIS A 624 7.07 -13.99 -16.87
N THR A 625 8.37 -13.79 -16.72
CA THR A 625 9.02 -13.37 -15.46
C THR A 625 9.70 -12.02 -15.61
N ILE A 626 9.96 -11.36 -14.48
CA ILE A 626 10.79 -10.15 -14.46
C ILE A 626 12.23 -10.44 -14.89
N VAL A 627 12.77 -9.57 -15.73
CA VAL A 627 14.18 -9.55 -16.13
C VAL A 627 14.80 -8.27 -15.58
N LEU A 628 15.83 -8.44 -14.76
CA LEU A 628 16.67 -7.36 -14.26
C LEU A 628 18.05 -7.50 -14.89
N SER A 629 18.66 -6.37 -15.24
CA SER A 629 20.05 -6.34 -15.70
C SER A 629 20.75 -5.07 -15.23
N GLY A 630 22.09 -5.12 -15.16
CA GLY A 630 22.90 -3.97 -14.74
C GLY A 630 22.79 -3.63 -13.25
N GLY A 631 23.29 -2.46 -12.88
CA GLY A 631 23.33 -1.97 -11.50
C GLY A 631 22.14 -1.08 -11.13
N GLY A 632 22.45 0.07 -10.51
CA GLY A 632 21.47 1.09 -10.15
C GLY A 632 20.77 1.69 -11.36
N ILE A 633 19.63 2.35 -11.10
CA ILE A 633 18.73 2.85 -12.14
C ILE A 633 19.36 3.91 -13.06
N ILE A 634 20.37 4.63 -12.58
CA ILE A 634 21.15 5.61 -13.37
C ILE A 634 22.48 5.03 -13.87
N ASP A 635 22.86 3.83 -13.40
CA ASP A 635 24.08 3.11 -13.76
C ASP A 635 23.83 2.07 -14.87
N GLY A 636 22.84 2.35 -15.74
CA GLY A 636 22.46 1.45 -16.83
C GLY A 636 21.63 0.23 -16.40
N GLY A 637 21.14 0.20 -15.16
CA GLY A 637 20.21 -0.82 -14.68
C GLY A 637 18.87 -0.78 -15.44
N THR A 638 18.33 -1.94 -15.82
CA THR A 638 17.03 -2.03 -16.50
C THR A 638 16.12 -3.09 -15.89
N VAL A 639 14.81 -2.90 -16.11
CA VAL A 639 13.74 -3.84 -15.77
C VAL A 639 12.91 -4.11 -17.02
N ALA A 640 12.58 -5.37 -17.27
CA ALA A 640 11.66 -5.80 -18.32
C ALA A 640 10.74 -6.93 -17.81
N THR A 641 9.60 -7.12 -18.47
CA THR A 641 8.55 -8.06 -18.06
C THR A 641 8.41 -9.26 -18.99
N ASN A 642 9.31 -9.40 -19.98
CA ASN A 642 9.28 -10.38 -21.05
C ASN A 642 10.28 -11.53 -20.85
N GLY A 643 10.57 -11.88 -19.59
CA GLY A 643 11.43 -13.02 -19.26
C GLY A 643 10.80 -14.35 -19.64
N SER A 644 11.57 -15.43 -19.50
CA SER A 644 11.05 -16.79 -19.68
C SER A 644 9.88 -17.08 -18.74
N ALA A 645 9.06 -18.08 -19.09
CA ALA A 645 8.02 -18.58 -18.20
C ALA A 645 8.59 -18.97 -16.83
N PRO A 646 7.80 -18.83 -15.75
CA PRO A 646 8.22 -19.24 -14.42
C PRO A 646 8.56 -20.73 -14.40
N ALA A 647 9.59 -21.10 -13.63
CA ALA A 647 9.91 -22.49 -13.39
C ALA A 647 8.75 -23.20 -12.67
N THR A 648 8.63 -24.52 -12.85
CA THR A 648 7.60 -25.32 -12.19
C THR A 648 7.81 -25.45 -10.68
N THR A 649 9.00 -25.10 -10.19
CA THR A 649 9.36 -25.05 -8.78
C THR A 649 9.99 -23.71 -8.43
N VAL A 650 9.76 -23.26 -7.21
CA VAL A 650 10.44 -22.13 -6.58
C VAL A 650 11.51 -22.70 -5.66
N PRO A 651 12.81 -22.46 -5.93
CA PRO A 651 13.89 -23.03 -5.12
C PRO A 651 13.85 -22.51 -3.69
N ALA A 652 14.55 -23.19 -2.77
CA ALA A 652 14.78 -22.68 -1.43
C ALA A 652 15.36 -21.25 -1.47
N LEU A 653 14.82 -20.34 -0.65
CA LEU A 653 15.13 -18.90 -0.70
C LEU A 653 14.97 -18.28 -2.10
N GLY A 654 14.06 -18.82 -2.90
CA GLY A 654 13.76 -18.38 -4.24
C GLY A 654 12.53 -17.48 -4.31
N SER A 655 12.39 -16.77 -5.42
CA SER A 655 11.22 -15.93 -5.70
C SER A 655 10.88 -15.93 -7.19
N ALA A 656 9.68 -15.46 -7.52
CA ALA A 656 9.28 -15.17 -8.87
C ALA A 656 8.34 -13.97 -8.89
N ILE A 657 8.66 -12.97 -9.71
CA ILE A 657 7.73 -11.89 -10.11
C ILE A 657 7.31 -12.20 -11.54
N VAL A 658 6.01 -12.33 -11.75
CA VAL A 658 5.44 -12.94 -12.96
C VAL A 658 4.36 -12.06 -13.58
N PHE A 659 4.23 -12.12 -14.90
CA PHE A 659 3.31 -11.32 -15.71
C PHE A 659 2.53 -12.23 -16.67
N GLN A 660 1.33 -11.81 -17.05
CA GLN A 660 0.48 -12.56 -17.97
C GLN A 660 1.04 -12.59 -19.38
#